data_AF-L1QIR6-F1
#
_entry.id   AF-L1QIR6-F1
#
_cell.length_a   1.000
_cell.length_b   1.000
_cell.length_c   1.000
_cell.angle_alpha   90.00
_cell.angle_beta   90.00
_cell.angle_gamma   90.00
#
_symmetry.space_group_name_H-M   'P 1'
#
loop_
_entity.id
_entity.type
_entity.pdbx_description
1 polymer ?
#
loop_
_entity_poly.entity_id
_entity_poly.type
_entity_poly.pdbx_seq_one_letter_code
_entity_poly.pdbx_strand_id
1 'polypeptide(L)'
;MRQYRIEKEGQIDFFKTFRIDYENNNVLIENTDGVWNGNLLEFKLNITDVSKTLLQAIKYLSKLRVKGISVPANILLISLNERICYIFKSQDYFDDIHKIYYGPASKNNDGFIITKSYVKIIDYSKQYGQAEMIQILRIKNHMPINIDENCIVGWAERYYNENPNAHKGDFLGDLEGLIKIIGEIRQPKHFEGHILPYKGKTNEKFKYLMDKLNDDLNKKNLGAFYTPKLYCEKAAELLRKAIERVPKGNDYIIIDRCAGTGNLEAILTDEELSHCILSTYEYYEYKVLCERLSDKVRFIIPPIETDETYDKGFVKNANALSKDYVYNELIQKYIKDNKCTIILFENPPYAETTSIEHQKKSKSKTSSIWKKSFVVEEMKKEVKGVATNDLGNAFIWSAFKYYLRQTTDSYIVFSPVKYWKVQHLISKKLLDGYAFNRKHFHTSINACIMVALWTNEDCLTQLSFVLKAYDIKDNELVCCDNLDVKKIFTKYSNIYYDKRKLTTETETGILVGLNGLEAPNNVKKSLKPLYDENIIGYLVADSSGFDNPDNVSSLLIAGRYNGHGFFLRKDNYLEKLPIFAASRYIRYNTSWTERTRVMKSADGSERFFKHIATSKGKQDLLKILLFCTLESQNHMRSFIGSNGIFYKNEICLDTTNGETIVSMDLNNLKVNDTEKTLIDLWNKILYKAKLTSNYNAELTYGIYQIKDELNTHHKNELGETVYDYPMLNGDISTLTSLVKCYYLKEIVPFLFKYEFLK
;
A
#
# COMPACT_ATOMS: atom_id res chain seq x y z
N MET A 1 4.16 -40.96 -33.64
CA MET A 1 3.48 -40.24 -32.54
C MET A 1 4.13 -38.87 -32.37
N ARG A 2 3.35 -37.83 -32.08
CA ARG A 2 3.88 -36.48 -31.78
C ARG A 2 4.51 -36.54 -30.39
N GLN A 3 5.82 -36.30 -30.29
CA GLN A 3 6.52 -36.10 -29.02
C GLN A 3 6.73 -34.60 -28.84
N TYR A 4 6.37 -34.09 -27.67
CA TYR A 4 6.59 -32.70 -27.28
C TYR A 4 7.96 -32.57 -26.62
N ARG A 5 8.72 -31.55 -27.02
CA ARG A 5 9.97 -31.16 -26.36
C ARG A 5 9.77 -30.05 -25.32
N ILE A 6 8.64 -29.35 -25.42
CA ILE A 6 8.25 -28.24 -24.56
C ILE A 6 6.87 -28.58 -23.99
N GLU A 7 6.73 -28.55 -22.65
CA GLU A 7 5.48 -28.91 -21.94
C GLU A 7 4.28 -28.09 -22.41
N LYS A 8 4.53 -26.80 -22.66
CA LYS A 8 3.51 -25.85 -23.09
C LYS A 8 2.88 -26.17 -24.45
N GLU A 9 3.70 -26.64 -25.40
CA GLU A 9 3.18 -27.07 -26.71
C GLU A 9 2.19 -28.21 -26.54
N GLY A 10 2.51 -29.17 -25.66
CA GLY A 10 1.63 -30.30 -25.35
C GLY A 10 0.39 -29.89 -24.56
N GLN A 11 0.50 -28.95 -23.62
CA GLN A 11 -0.64 -28.37 -22.91
C GLN A 11 -1.65 -27.71 -23.87
N ILE A 12 -1.18 -26.85 -24.78
CA ILE A 12 -2.04 -26.19 -25.78
C ILE A 12 -2.70 -27.22 -26.70
N ASP A 13 -1.93 -28.22 -27.16
CA ASP A 13 -2.46 -29.30 -28.00
C ASP A 13 -3.52 -30.11 -27.24
N PHE A 14 -3.31 -30.38 -25.95
CA PHE A 14 -4.29 -31.04 -25.08
C PHE A 14 -5.57 -30.21 -24.96
N PHE A 15 -5.49 -28.91 -24.69
CA PHE A 15 -6.66 -28.04 -24.60
C PHE A 15 -7.46 -28.03 -25.90
N LYS A 16 -6.79 -27.89 -27.05
CA LYS A 16 -7.43 -27.94 -28.37
C LYS A 16 -8.09 -29.30 -28.63
N THR A 17 -7.38 -30.40 -28.33
CA THR A 17 -7.86 -31.78 -28.53
C THR A 17 -9.12 -32.05 -27.71
N PHE A 18 -9.14 -31.64 -26.44
CA PHE A 18 -10.26 -31.87 -25.53
C PHE A 18 -11.27 -30.71 -25.49
N ARG A 19 -11.14 -29.74 -26.39
CA ARG A 19 -12.06 -28.60 -26.56
C ARG A 19 -12.23 -27.78 -25.28
N ILE A 20 -11.13 -27.57 -24.56
CA ILE A 20 -11.05 -26.65 -23.43
C ILE A 20 -10.79 -25.26 -24.00
N ASP A 21 -11.75 -24.36 -23.79
CA ASP A 21 -11.68 -22.97 -24.27
C ASP A 21 -10.83 -22.12 -23.31
N TYR A 22 -9.51 -22.31 -23.38
CA TYR A 22 -8.53 -21.61 -22.54
C TYR A 22 -8.24 -20.17 -23.01
N GLU A 23 -8.69 -19.79 -24.22
CA GLU A 23 -8.49 -18.46 -24.78
C GLU A 23 -9.55 -17.48 -24.27
N ASN A 24 -10.81 -17.92 -24.14
CA ASN A 24 -11.90 -17.06 -23.67
C ASN A 24 -12.26 -17.27 -22.19
N ASN A 25 -11.72 -18.29 -21.52
CA ASN A 25 -11.94 -18.55 -20.10
C ASN A 25 -10.65 -18.48 -19.29
N ASN A 26 -10.77 -18.08 -18.03
CA ASN A 26 -9.67 -18.08 -17.07
C ASN A 26 -9.33 -19.50 -16.60
N VAL A 27 -8.71 -20.30 -17.48
CA VAL A 27 -8.23 -21.66 -17.19
C VAL A 27 -6.89 -21.62 -16.46
N LEU A 28 -5.96 -20.77 -16.94
CA LEU A 28 -4.64 -20.61 -16.35
C LEU A 28 -4.69 -19.59 -15.21
N ILE A 29 -5.00 -20.08 -14.00
CA ILE A 29 -5.08 -19.24 -12.80
C ILE A 29 -3.97 -19.58 -11.82
N GLU A 30 -3.54 -18.60 -11.03
CA GLU A 30 -2.70 -18.82 -9.85
C GLU A 30 -1.39 -19.59 -10.06
N ASN A 31 -0.81 -19.50 -11.25
CA ASN A 31 0.37 -20.26 -11.70
C ASN A 31 0.16 -21.78 -11.73
N THR A 32 -1.11 -22.21 -11.81
CA THR A 32 -1.48 -23.59 -12.14
C THR A 32 -1.39 -23.81 -13.64
N ASP A 33 -1.28 -25.08 -13.99
CA ASP A 33 -1.28 -25.58 -15.36
C ASP A 33 -2.69 -25.66 -15.98
N GLY A 34 -3.74 -25.42 -15.18
CA GLY A 34 -5.10 -25.26 -15.65
C GLY A 34 -6.13 -25.69 -14.62
N VAL A 35 -7.20 -24.91 -14.50
CA VAL A 35 -8.40 -25.29 -13.75
C VAL A 35 -9.60 -25.21 -14.68
N TRP A 36 -10.28 -26.34 -14.88
CA TRP A 36 -11.41 -26.43 -15.79
C TRP A 36 -12.53 -27.27 -15.20
N ASN A 37 -13.73 -26.70 -15.08
CA ASN A 37 -14.94 -27.38 -14.59
C ASN A 37 -14.63 -28.32 -13.42
N GLY A 38 -14.23 -27.85 -12.25
CA GLY A 38 -14.00 -28.75 -11.10
C GLY A 38 -12.81 -29.72 -11.22
N ASN A 39 -11.94 -29.57 -12.22
CA ASN A 39 -10.72 -30.36 -12.40
C ASN A 39 -9.47 -29.46 -12.38
N LEU A 40 -8.48 -29.82 -11.56
CA LEU A 40 -7.13 -29.26 -11.64
C LEU A 40 -6.31 -30.10 -12.63
N LEU A 41 -5.62 -29.44 -13.55
CA LEU A 41 -4.77 -30.05 -14.57
C LEU A 41 -3.32 -29.71 -14.22
N GLU A 42 -2.46 -30.73 -14.11
CA GLU A 42 -1.01 -30.58 -13.93
C GLU A 42 -0.33 -31.36 -15.05
N PHE A 43 0.44 -30.67 -15.90
CA PHE A 43 1.09 -31.28 -17.05
C PHE A 43 2.55 -31.59 -16.75
N LYS A 44 3.03 -32.72 -17.28
CA LYS A 44 4.45 -33.01 -17.41
C LYS A 44 4.71 -33.62 -18.77
N LEU A 45 5.89 -33.38 -19.35
CA LEU A 45 6.30 -34.06 -20.58
C LEU A 45 6.23 -35.58 -20.41
N ASN A 46 6.78 -36.08 -19.30
CA ASN A 46 6.61 -37.45 -18.80
C ASN A 46 6.50 -37.40 -17.28
N ILE A 47 5.61 -38.19 -16.67
CA ILE A 47 5.50 -38.25 -15.20
C ILE A 47 6.35 -39.42 -14.71
N THR A 48 7.57 -39.11 -14.25
CA THR A 48 8.49 -40.12 -13.69
C THR A 48 8.24 -40.39 -12.20
N ASP A 49 7.65 -39.43 -11.49
CA ASP A 49 7.28 -39.54 -10.08
C ASP A 49 5.88 -38.95 -9.88
N VAL A 50 4.91 -39.84 -9.70
CA VAL A 50 3.50 -39.50 -9.50
C VAL A 50 3.30 -38.81 -8.14
N SER A 51 4.00 -39.26 -7.09
CA SER A 51 3.87 -38.71 -5.74
C SER A 51 4.35 -37.26 -5.67
N LYS A 52 5.50 -36.97 -6.29
CA LYS A 52 6.06 -35.62 -6.37
C LYS A 52 5.14 -34.66 -7.12
N THR A 53 4.61 -35.11 -8.25
CA THR A 53 3.70 -34.33 -9.10
C THR A 53 2.36 -34.09 -8.39
N LEU A 54 1.87 -35.09 -7.64
CA LEU A 54 0.67 -34.96 -6.84
C LEU A 54 0.82 -33.94 -5.71
N LEU A 55 1.95 -33.94 -4.98
CA LEU A 55 2.16 -32.94 -3.92
C LEU A 55 2.21 -31.52 -4.49
N GLN A 56 2.79 -31.32 -5.68
CA GLN A 56 2.74 -30.03 -6.38
C GLN A 56 1.28 -29.60 -6.65
N ALA A 57 0.44 -30.52 -7.15
CA ALA A 57 -0.98 -30.27 -7.36
C ALA A 57 -1.74 -29.95 -6.05
N ILE A 58 -1.46 -30.67 -4.96
CA ILE A 58 -2.03 -30.40 -3.63
C ILE A 58 -1.65 -28.99 -3.14
N LYS A 59 -0.40 -28.57 -3.33
CA LYS A 59 0.05 -27.20 -2.99
C LYS A 59 -0.74 -26.14 -3.77
N TYR A 60 -1.06 -26.39 -5.04
CA TYR A 60 -1.93 -25.50 -5.81
C TYR A 60 -3.35 -25.44 -5.25
N LEU A 61 -3.95 -26.59 -4.90
CA LEU A 61 -5.28 -26.62 -4.29
C LEU A 61 -5.34 -25.88 -2.94
N SER A 62 -4.31 -26.04 -2.10
CA SER A 62 -4.16 -25.27 -0.85
C SER A 62 -4.13 -23.76 -1.12
N LYS A 63 -3.39 -23.33 -2.15
CA LYS A 63 -3.34 -21.92 -2.56
C LYS A 63 -4.69 -21.40 -3.07
N LEU A 64 -5.43 -22.18 -3.85
CA LEU A 64 -6.78 -21.83 -4.30
C LEU A 64 -7.72 -21.63 -3.11
N ARG A 65 -7.72 -22.59 -2.17
CA ARG A 65 -8.48 -22.51 -0.91
C ARG A 65 -8.19 -21.22 -0.15
N VAL A 66 -6.91 -20.91 0.09
CA VAL A 66 -6.47 -19.70 0.82
C VAL A 66 -6.96 -18.41 0.15
N LYS A 67 -7.01 -18.40 -1.19
CA LYS A 67 -7.46 -17.25 -1.98
C LYS A 67 -8.97 -17.15 -2.17
N GLY A 68 -9.76 -18.02 -1.52
CA GLY A 68 -11.22 -18.03 -1.69
C GLY A 68 -11.69 -18.62 -3.03
N ILE A 69 -10.81 -19.27 -3.78
CA ILE A 69 -11.16 -19.90 -5.06
C ILE A 69 -11.66 -21.32 -4.76
N SER A 70 -12.75 -21.73 -5.41
CA SER A 70 -13.31 -23.07 -5.25
C SER A 70 -12.26 -24.14 -5.56
N VAL A 71 -12.16 -25.16 -4.70
CA VAL A 71 -11.20 -26.25 -4.87
C VAL A 71 -11.79 -27.32 -5.81
N PRO A 72 -11.18 -27.58 -6.98
CA PRO A 72 -11.56 -28.68 -7.86
C PRO A 72 -11.75 -30.01 -7.12
N ALA A 73 -12.77 -30.79 -7.48
CA ALA A 73 -12.99 -32.11 -6.90
C ALA A 73 -12.00 -33.18 -7.39
N ASN A 74 -11.43 -32.99 -8.58
CA ASN A 74 -10.49 -33.91 -9.20
C ASN A 74 -9.13 -33.25 -9.45
N ILE A 75 -8.08 -34.04 -9.33
CA ILE A 75 -6.71 -33.71 -9.71
C ILE A 75 -6.32 -34.63 -10.86
N LEU A 76 -5.96 -34.05 -12.00
CA LEU A 76 -5.56 -34.75 -13.22
C LEU A 76 -4.08 -34.46 -13.46
N LEU A 77 -3.24 -35.47 -13.23
CA LEU A 77 -1.83 -35.40 -13.58
C LEU A 77 -1.65 -35.99 -14.98
N ILE A 78 -1.20 -35.19 -15.93
CA ILE A 78 -1.22 -35.51 -17.36
C ILE A 78 0.21 -35.67 -17.85
N SER A 79 0.55 -36.90 -18.24
CA SER A 79 1.81 -37.22 -18.92
C SER A 79 1.61 -37.10 -20.43
N LEU A 80 2.12 -36.00 -21.00
CA LEU A 80 1.83 -35.58 -22.37
C LEU A 80 2.34 -36.58 -23.43
N ASN A 81 3.59 -37.04 -23.30
CA ASN A 81 4.21 -37.92 -24.28
C ASN A 81 3.75 -39.38 -24.12
N GLU A 82 3.46 -39.82 -22.89
CA GLU A 82 2.94 -41.16 -22.61
C GLU A 82 1.45 -41.27 -22.92
N ARG A 83 0.74 -40.13 -22.98
CA ARG A 83 -0.72 -40.04 -23.14
C ARG A 83 -1.49 -40.76 -22.03
N ILE A 84 -0.98 -40.63 -20.82
CA ILE A 84 -1.57 -41.20 -19.61
C ILE A 84 -2.01 -40.06 -18.69
N CYS A 85 -3.22 -40.17 -18.13
CA CYS A 85 -3.71 -39.30 -17.08
C CYS A 85 -3.93 -40.08 -15.80
N TYR A 86 -3.28 -39.65 -14.72
CA TYR A 86 -3.52 -40.15 -13.37
C TYR A 86 -4.55 -39.26 -12.68
N ILE A 87 -5.61 -39.86 -12.15
CA ILE A 87 -6.73 -39.14 -11.57
C ILE A 87 -6.81 -39.45 -10.08
N PHE A 88 -6.79 -38.37 -9.30
CA PHE A 88 -6.99 -38.39 -7.87
C PHE A 88 -8.22 -37.56 -7.49
N LYS A 89 -8.83 -37.87 -6.35
CA LYS A 89 -9.88 -37.04 -5.76
C LYS A 89 -9.27 -36.09 -4.75
N SER A 90 -9.62 -34.81 -4.81
CA SER A 90 -9.13 -33.84 -3.84
C SER A 90 -9.55 -34.21 -2.41
N GLN A 91 -10.73 -34.79 -2.24
CA GLN A 91 -11.29 -35.23 -0.95
C GLN A 91 -10.38 -36.22 -0.22
N ASP A 92 -9.62 -37.04 -0.96
CA ASP A 92 -8.70 -38.02 -0.40
C ASP A 92 -7.47 -37.39 0.27
N TYR A 93 -7.17 -36.14 -0.11
CA TYR A 93 -6.04 -35.32 0.36
C TYR A 93 -6.52 -34.09 1.13
N PHE A 94 -7.73 -34.15 1.70
CA PHE A 94 -8.36 -33.04 2.39
C PHE A 94 -7.42 -32.39 3.41
N ASP A 95 -6.78 -33.16 4.28
CA ASP A 95 -5.88 -32.65 5.32
C ASP A 95 -4.61 -32.01 4.73
N ASP A 96 -4.05 -32.60 3.66
CA ASP A 96 -2.87 -32.04 2.99
C ASP A 96 -3.18 -30.73 2.27
N ILE A 97 -4.39 -30.58 1.72
CA ILE A 97 -4.87 -29.32 1.13
C ILE A 97 -5.11 -28.25 2.20
N HIS A 98 -5.41 -28.65 3.44
CA HIS A 98 -5.61 -27.73 4.55
C HIS A 98 -4.31 -27.23 5.21
N LYS A 99 -3.15 -27.79 4.85
CA LYS A 99 -1.83 -27.28 5.25
C LYS A 99 -1.46 -26.01 4.49
N ILE A 100 -0.62 -25.18 5.11
CA ILE A 100 -0.02 -23.99 4.48
C ILE A 100 1.37 -24.31 3.97
N TYR A 101 1.60 -23.97 2.70
CA TYR A 101 2.87 -24.18 2.02
C TYR A 101 3.50 -22.83 1.67
N TYR A 102 4.76 -22.67 2.03
CA TYR A 102 5.54 -21.46 1.73
C TYR A 102 6.43 -21.69 0.52
N GLY A 103 6.49 -20.69 -0.38
CA GLY A 103 7.30 -20.73 -1.59
C GLY A 103 6.62 -21.34 -2.82
N PRO A 104 7.35 -21.52 -3.93
CA PRO A 104 6.80 -22.07 -5.17
C PRO A 104 6.34 -23.52 -5.03
N ALA A 105 5.17 -23.85 -5.58
CA ALA A 105 4.59 -25.20 -5.51
C ALA A 105 5.48 -26.30 -6.12
N SER A 106 6.35 -25.95 -7.08
CA SER A 106 7.28 -26.86 -7.75
C SER A 106 8.53 -27.23 -6.92
N LYS A 107 8.73 -26.63 -5.74
CA LYS A 107 9.91 -26.87 -4.88
C LYS A 107 9.55 -27.71 -3.65
N ASN A 108 10.54 -28.48 -3.16
CA ASN A 108 10.45 -29.29 -1.93
C ASN A 108 9.26 -30.26 -1.96
N ASN A 109 9.21 -31.12 -2.98
CA ASN A 109 8.13 -32.09 -3.18
C ASN A 109 8.58 -33.56 -2.97
N ASP A 110 9.87 -33.77 -2.69
CA ASP A 110 10.43 -35.10 -2.51
C ASP A 110 9.97 -35.73 -1.18
N GLY A 111 9.81 -37.07 -1.16
CA GLY A 111 9.41 -37.81 0.04
C GLY A 111 7.91 -37.84 0.36
N PHE A 112 7.04 -37.31 -0.52
CA PHE A 112 5.59 -37.46 -0.36
C PHE A 112 5.15 -38.90 -0.60
N ILE A 113 4.28 -39.43 0.27
CA ILE A 113 3.77 -40.79 0.18
C ILE A 113 2.29 -40.74 -0.18
N ILE A 114 1.90 -41.40 -1.26
CA ILE A 114 0.49 -41.59 -1.63
C ILE A 114 -0.14 -42.53 -0.60
N THR A 115 -1.04 -41.98 0.21
CA THR A 115 -1.65 -42.70 1.34
C THR A 115 -2.92 -43.46 0.97
N LYS A 116 -3.47 -43.25 -0.24
CA LYS A 116 -4.72 -43.89 -0.70
C LYS A 116 -4.46 -44.89 -1.81
N SER A 117 -5.17 -46.01 -1.76
CA SER A 117 -4.89 -47.22 -2.54
C SER A 117 -5.40 -47.20 -3.99
N TYR A 118 -6.32 -46.30 -4.35
CA TYR A 118 -6.92 -46.29 -5.68
C TYR A 118 -6.56 -45.01 -6.46
N VAL A 119 -5.86 -45.20 -7.57
CA VAL A 119 -5.59 -44.17 -8.59
C VAL A 119 -6.23 -44.63 -9.88
N LYS A 120 -7.14 -43.84 -10.44
CA LYS A 120 -7.68 -44.14 -11.76
C LYS A 120 -6.68 -43.66 -12.82
N ILE A 121 -6.28 -44.56 -13.70
CA ILE A 121 -5.32 -44.29 -14.77
C ILE A 121 -6.06 -44.39 -16.10
N ILE A 122 -5.98 -43.34 -16.93
CA ILE A 122 -6.59 -43.30 -18.25
C ILE A 122 -5.50 -43.20 -19.31
N ASP A 123 -5.45 -44.18 -20.19
CA ASP A 123 -4.69 -44.13 -21.43
C ASP A 123 -5.53 -43.44 -22.52
N TYR A 124 -5.30 -42.14 -22.70
CA TYR A 124 -6.01 -41.33 -23.69
C TYR A 124 -5.37 -41.37 -25.09
N SER A 125 -4.42 -42.29 -25.32
CA SER A 125 -4.01 -42.64 -26.68
C SER A 125 -5.10 -43.42 -27.43
N LYS A 126 -6.03 -44.05 -26.71
CA LYS A 126 -7.15 -44.84 -27.24
C LYS A 126 -8.46 -44.04 -27.26
N GLN A 127 -9.34 -44.31 -28.23
CA GLN A 127 -10.64 -43.64 -28.35
C GLN A 127 -11.50 -43.76 -27.08
N TYR A 128 -11.52 -44.93 -26.44
CA TYR A 128 -12.25 -45.12 -25.19
C TYR A 128 -11.72 -44.20 -24.07
N GLY A 129 -10.40 -44.12 -23.90
CA GLY A 129 -9.78 -43.23 -22.91
C GLY A 129 -10.01 -41.74 -23.22
N GLN A 130 -10.07 -41.36 -24.50
CA GLN A 130 -10.44 -40.00 -24.90
C GLN A 130 -11.88 -39.66 -24.53
N ALA A 131 -12.83 -40.58 -24.76
CA ALA A 131 -14.22 -40.40 -24.35
C ALA A 131 -14.34 -40.26 -22.82
N GLU A 132 -13.57 -41.05 -22.08
CA GLU A 132 -13.54 -41.00 -20.62
C GLU A 132 -12.94 -39.69 -20.09
N MET A 133 -11.86 -39.19 -20.69
CA MET A 133 -11.30 -37.86 -20.40
C MET A 133 -12.33 -36.75 -20.64
N ILE A 134 -13.08 -36.80 -21.75
CA ILE A 134 -14.15 -35.83 -22.03
C ILE A 134 -15.23 -35.86 -20.94
N GLN A 135 -15.61 -37.05 -20.46
CA GLN A 135 -16.59 -37.18 -19.38
C GLN A 135 -16.06 -36.53 -18.08
N ILE A 136 -14.80 -36.75 -17.72
CA ILE A 136 -14.20 -36.19 -16.50
C ILE A 136 -14.06 -34.67 -16.58
N LEU A 137 -13.58 -34.15 -17.71
CA LEU A 137 -13.42 -32.71 -17.94
C LEU A 137 -14.75 -31.94 -17.97
N ARG A 138 -15.89 -32.63 -17.95
CA ARG A 138 -17.24 -32.05 -17.81
C ARG A 138 -17.76 -32.04 -16.36
N ILE A 139 -17.08 -32.69 -15.41
CA ILE A 139 -17.51 -32.81 -14.00
C ILE A 139 -17.29 -31.50 -13.25
N LYS A 140 -18.33 -30.67 -13.10
CA LYS A 140 -18.23 -29.34 -12.44
C LYS A 140 -18.20 -29.35 -10.91
N ASN A 141 -17.86 -30.48 -10.30
CA ASN A 141 -17.92 -30.63 -8.85
C ASN A 141 -16.68 -30.02 -8.17
N HIS A 142 -16.88 -29.57 -6.94
CA HIS A 142 -15.83 -29.01 -6.11
C HIS A 142 -15.74 -29.78 -4.79
N MET A 143 -14.58 -29.74 -4.15
CA MET A 143 -14.41 -30.25 -2.81
C MET A 143 -14.76 -29.13 -1.82
N PRO A 144 -15.71 -29.34 -0.89
CA PRO A 144 -15.97 -28.36 0.15
C PRO A 144 -14.78 -28.29 1.12
N ILE A 145 -14.48 -27.09 1.64
CA ILE A 145 -13.34 -26.86 2.55
C ILE A 145 -13.78 -26.45 3.95
N ASN A 146 -12.91 -26.62 4.95
CA ASN A 146 -13.08 -25.98 6.25
C ASN A 146 -12.54 -24.55 6.22
N ILE A 147 -13.36 -23.61 6.68
CA ILE A 147 -12.94 -22.23 6.93
C ILE A 147 -12.05 -22.17 8.18
N ASP A 148 -10.89 -21.53 8.03
CA ASP A 148 -9.94 -21.24 9.11
C ASP A 148 -9.31 -19.85 8.92
N GLU A 149 -8.37 -19.49 9.80
CA GLU A 149 -7.66 -18.21 9.81
C GLU A 149 -6.87 -17.95 8.52
N ASN A 150 -6.48 -19.01 7.80
CA ASN A 150 -5.66 -18.89 6.61
C ASN A 150 -6.48 -18.61 5.36
N CYS A 151 -7.74 -19.05 5.29
CA CYS A 151 -8.56 -18.86 4.09
C CYS A 151 -9.73 -17.89 4.25
N ILE A 152 -10.19 -17.60 5.49
CA ILE A 152 -11.41 -16.84 5.72
C ILE A 152 -11.45 -15.47 5.00
N VAL A 153 -10.32 -14.77 4.92
CA VAL A 153 -10.24 -13.46 4.25
C VAL A 153 -10.49 -13.58 2.75
N GLY A 154 -9.90 -14.58 2.08
CA GLY A 154 -10.11 -14.79 0.65
C GLY A 154 -11.57 -15.13 0.33
N TRP A 155 -12.21 -15.94 1.18
CA TRP A 155 -13.63 -16.27 1.04
C TRP A 155 -14.55 -15.08 1.33
N ALA A 156 -14.23 -14.23 2.31
CA ALA A 156 -14.96 -12.99 2.58
C ALA A 156 -14.87 -12.03 1.38
N GLU A 157 -13.68 -11.85 0.80
CA GLU A 157 -13.48 -11.00 -0.38
C GLU A 157 -14.29 -11.49 -1.58
N ARG A 158 -14.26 -12.81 -1.84
CA ARG A 158 -15.11 -13.40 -2.87
C ARG A 158 -16.59 -13.16 -2.58
N TYR A 159 -17.04 -13.36 -1.33
CA TYR A 159 -18.43 -13.19 -0.93
C TYR A 159 -18.93 -11.76 -1.21
N TYR A 160 -18.18 -10.73 -0.84
CA TYR A 160 -18.56 -9.34 -1.10
C TYR A 160 -18.48 -8.94 -2.58
N ASN A 161 -17.56 -9.56 -3.34
CA ASN A 161 -17.49 -9.34 -4.79
C ASN A 161 -18.72 -9.92 -5.50
N GLU A 162 -19.16 -11.11 -5.10
CA GLU A 162 -20.35 -11.77 -5.64
C GLU A 162 -21.66 -11.18 -5.08
N ASN A 163 -21.61 -10.60 -3.87
CA ASN A 163 -22.75 -10.01 -3.16
C ASN A 163 -22.44 -8.57 -2.67
N PRO A 164 -22.48 -7.55 -3.55
CA PRO A 164 -22.00 -6.20 -3.25
C PRO A 164 -22.75 -5.45 -2.14
N ASN A 165 -23.93 -5.92 -1.73
CA ASN A 165 -24.75 -5.34 -0.67
C ASN A 165 -24.59 -6.07 0.67
N ALA A 166 -23.80 -7.15 0.72
CA ALA A 166 -23.60 -7.90 1.95
C ALA A 166 -22.57 -7.24 2.86
N HIS A 167 -22.74 -7.45 4.16
CA HIS A 167 -21.90 -6.93 5.22
C HIS A 167 -21.21 -8.04 6.02
N LYS A 168 -20.30 -7.66 6.91
CA LYS A 168 -19.55 -8.59 7.79
C LYS A 168 -20.44 -9.58 8.55
N GLY A 169 -21.60 -9.12 8.99
CA GLY A 169 -22.59 -9.96 9.66
C GLY A 169 -23.18 -11.05 8.78
N ASP A 170 -23.49 -10.72 7.52
CA ASP A 170 -24.06 -11.67 6.57
C ASP A 170 -23.06 -12.77 6.23
N PHE A 171 -21.75 -12.49 6.31
CA PHE A 171 -20.70 -13.47 6.09
C PHE A 171 -20.39 -14.31 7.35
N LEU A 172 -20.07 -13.67 8.48
CA LEU A 172 -19.63 -14.36 9.71
C LEU A 172 -20.79 -14.92 10.53
N GLY A 173 -21.82 -14.10 10.74
CA GLY A 173 -22.88 -14.33 11.70
C GLY A 173 -22.40 -14.35 13.16
N ASP A 174 -23.36 -14.34 14.06
CA ASP A 174 -23.20 -14.59 15.50
C ASP A 174 -24.46 -15.28 16.02
N LEU A 175 -24.28 -16.37 16.78
CA LEU A 175 -25.38 -17.15 17.36
C LEU A 175 -25.46 -17.00 18.89
N GLU A 176 -24.42 -16.44 19.51
CA GLU A 176 -24.28 -16.33 20.98
C GLU A 176 -24.64 -14.92 21.47
N GLY A 177 -24.54 -13.89 20.62
CA GLY A 177 -25.01 -12.54 20.93
C GLY A 177 -26.54 -12.43 21.11
N LEU A 178 -26.98 -11.29 21.66
CA LEU A 178 -28.41 -10.96 21.70
C LEU A 178 -28.95 -10.81 20.28
N ILE A 179 -28.15 -10.22 19.39
CA ILE A 179 -28.42 -10.20 17.96
C ILE A 179 -27.93 -11.50 17.34
N LYS A 180 -28.87 -12.31 16.87
CA LYS A 180 -28.59 -13.59 16.23
C LYS A 180 -28.70 -13.46 14.72
N ILE A 181 -27.55 -13.56 14.05
CA ILE A 181 -27.45 -13.54 12.59
C ILE A 181 -26.78 -14.84 12.15
N ILE A 182 -27.46 -15.60 11.30
CA ILE A 182 -26.87 -16.79 10.68
C ILE A 182 -26.11 -16.35 9.44
N GLY A 183 -24.78 -16.29 9.55
CA GLY A 183 -23.91 -15.91 8.44
C GLY A 183 -23.61 -17.04 7.46
N GLU A 184 -23.12 -16.66 6.27
CA GLU A 184 -22.73 -17.56 5.18
C GLU A 184 -21.76 -18.67 5.63
N ILE A 185 -20.77 -18.37 6.49
CA ILE A 185 -19.84 -19.42 6.94
C ILE A 185 -20.51 -20.44 7.86
N ARG A 186 -21.63 -20.11 8.50
CA ARG A 186 -22.34 -20.97 9.45
C ARG A 186 -23.41 -21.80 8.76
N GLN A 187 -24.10 -21.20 7.79
CA GLN A 187 -25.07 -21.87 6.94
C GLN A 187 -24.84 -21.42 5.49
N PRO A 188 -23.96 -22.11 4.74
CA PRO A 188 -23.63 -21.73 3.38
C PRO A 188 -24.85 -21.76 2.48
N LYS A 189 -25.12 -20.64 1.80
CA LYS A 189 -26.18 -20.51 0.78
C LYS A 189 -25.58 -20.18 -0.57
N HIS A 190 -24.70 -19.19 -0.62
CA HIS A 190 -23.97 -18.81 -1.83
C HIS A 190 -22.79 -19.75 -2.11
N PHE A 191 -22.18 -20.27 -1.05
CA PHE A 191 -21.05 -21.20 -1.09
C PHE A 191 -21.44 -22.63 -0.72
N GLU A 192 -22.71 -23.00 -0.95
CA GLU A 192 -23.17 -24.39 -0.83
C GLU A 192 -22.29 -25.31 -1.69
N GLY A 193 -21.83 -26.42 -1.11
CA GLY A 193 -20.92 -27.36 -1.76
C GLY A 193 -19.47 -26.87 -1.93
N HIS A 194 -19.16 -25.62 -1.56
CA HIS A 194 -17.81 -25.05 -1.63
C HIS A 194 -17.15 -24.90 -0.26
N ILE A 195 -17.93 -24.65 0.79
CA ILE A 195 -17.44 -24.59 2.16
C ILE A 195 -18.29 -25.48 3.07
N LEU A 196 -17.66 -26.06 4.09
CA LEU A 196 -18.33 -26.75 5.17
C LEU A 196 -18.78 -25.72 6.22
N PRO A 197 -19.97 -25.89 6.83
CA PRO A 197 -20.42 -25.07 7.94
C PRO A 197 -19.36 -24.95 9.05
N TYR A 198 -19.00 -23.72 9.39
CA TYR A 198 -18.10 -23.41 10.49
C TYR A 198 -18.75 -23.81 11.82
N LYS A 199 -18.07 -24.70 12.54
CA LYS A 199 -18.58 -25.32 13.78
C LYS A 199 -18.26 -24.52 15.04
N GLY A 200 -17.45 -23.47 14.97
CA GLY A 200 -17.11 -22.67 16.14
C GLY A 200 -18.32 -21.90 16.64
N LYS A 201 -18.51 -21.87 17.97
CA LYS A 201 -19.61 -21.14 18.60
C LYS A 201 -19.48 -19.64 18.33
N THR A 202 -18.32 -19.09 18.65
CA THR A 202 -18.00 -17.66 18.51
C THR A 202 -17.01 -17.41 17.36
N ASN A 203 -16.74 -16.12 17.11
CA ASN A 203 -15.82 -15.68 16.08
C ASN A 203 -14.39 -15.41 16.63
N GLU A 204 -14.11 -15.78 17.88
CA GLU A 204 -12.83 -15.53 18.57
C GLU A 204 -11.61 -16.08 17.82
N LYS A 205 -11.78 -17.23 17.14
CA LYS A 205 -10.76 -17.84 16.28
C LYS A 205 -10.19 -16.86 15.24
N PHE A 206 -10.99 -15.91 14.78
CA PHE A 206 -10.62 -14.92 13.77
C PHE A 206 -10.24 -13.55 14.36
N LYS A 207 -9.96 -13.45 15.68
CA LYS A 207 -9.66 -12.20 16.39
C LYS A 207 -8.58 -11.34 15.76
N TYR A 208 -7.58 -11.95 15.12
CA TYR A 208 -6.50 -11.26 14.42
C TYR A 208 -6.83 -10.92 12.97
N LEU A 209 -8.06 -11.09 12.50
CA LEU A 209 -8.44 -10.85 11.11
C LEU A 209 -9.72 -10.03 11.00
N MET A 210 -10.31 -9.63 12.12
CA MET A 210 -11.60 -8.93 12.15
C MET A 210 -11.62 -7.65 11.33
N ASP A 211 -10.51 -6.92 11.31
CA ASP A 211 -10.32 -5.72 10.49
C ASP A 211 -10.38 -6.04 8.99
N LYS A 212 -9.76 -7.15 8.58
CA LYS A 212 -9.75 -7.67 7.20
C LYS A 212 -11.06 -8.31 6.76
N LEU A 213 -11.98 -8.60 7.68
CA LEU A 213 -13.25 -9.26 7.37
C LEU A 213 -14.39 -8.27 7.08
N ASN A 214 -14.15 -6.97 7.29
CA ASN A 214 -15.08 -5.91 6.90
C ASN A 214 -15.32 -5.91 5.38
N ASP A 215 -16.51 -5.49 4.97
CA ASP A 215 -16.80 -5.27 3.55
C ASP A 215 -15.96 -4.11 2.98
N ASP A 216 -15.97 -4.01 1.65
CA ASP A 216 -15.11 -3.12 0.90
C ASP A 216 -15.33 -1.63 1.23
N LEU A 217 -16.53 -1.22 1.68
CA LEU A 217 -16.82 0.14 2.13
C LEU A 217 -16.36 0.35 3.57
N ASN A 218 -16.66 -0.59 4.46
CA ASN A 218 -16.31 -0.48 5.87
C ASN A 218 -14.80 -0.60 6.12
N LYS A 219 -14.06 -1.43 5.38
CA LYS A 219 -12.58 -1.44 5.36
C LYS A 219 -12.01 -0.04 5.11
N LYS A 220 -12.65 0.74 4.22
CA LYS A 220 -12.20 2.09 3.85
C LYS A 220 -12.54 3.14 4.92
N ASN A 221 -13.66 2.98 5.62
CA ASN A 221 -14.14 3.95 6.60
C ASN A 221 -13.55 3.72 7.99
N LEU A 222 -13.42 2.45 8.39
CA LEU A 222 -12.91 2.08 9.70
C LEU A 222 -11.38 2.09 9.72
N GLY A 223 -10.70 1.72 8.63
CA GLY A 223 -9.24 1.59 8.63
C GLY A 223 -8.77 0.24 9.17
N ALA A 224 -7.45 0.08 9.34
CA ALA A 224 -6.83 -1.12 9.90
C ALA A 224 -6.38 -0.87 11.35
N PHE A 225 -6.66 -1.82 12.25
CA PHE A 225 -6.47 -1.68 13.71
C PHE A 225 -5.54 -2.75 14.31
N TYR A 226 -5.15 -3.76 13.52
CA TYR A 226 -4.33 -4.85 14.04
C TYR A 226 -2.93 -4.38 14.46
N THR A 227 -2.60 -4.60 15.74
CA THR A 227 -1.24 -4.46 16.27
C THR A 227 -0.62 -5.84 16.50
N PRO A 228 0.57 -6.13 15.93
CA PRO A 228 1.31 -7.37 16.19
C PRO A 228 1.72 -7.53 17.65
N LYS A 229 1.64 -8.76 18.18
CA LYS A 229 1.95 -9.08 19.58
C LYS A 229 3.31 -8.52 20.05
N LEU A 230 4.38 -8.74 19.29
CA LEU A 230 5.74 -8.26 19.64
C LEU A 230 5.82 -6.73 19.74
N TYR A 231 5.03 -6.00 18.95
CA TYR A 231 4.93 -4.55 19.06
C TYR A 231 4.05 -4.11 20.22
N CYS A 232 3.01 -4.86 20.57
CA CYS A 232 2.24 -4.64 21.80
C CYS A 232 3.13 -4.78 23.03
N GLU A 233 3.91 -5.87 23.11
CA GLU A 233 4.85 -6.14 24.21
C GLU A 233 5.85 -4.98 24.35
N LYS A 234 6.40 -4.49 23.23
CA LYS A 234 7.33 -3.36 23.23
C LYS A 234 6.66 -2.05 23.62
N ALA A 235 5.44 -1.79 23.15
CA ALA A 235 4.70 -0.58 23.48
C ALA A 235 4.25 -0.53 24.96
N ALA A 236 4.02 -1.68 25.60
CA ALA A 236 3.70 -1.75 27.03
C ALA A 236 4.83 -1.25 27.94
N GLU A 237 6.09 -1.23 27.47
CA GLU A 237 7.18 -0.56 28.19
C GLU A 237 6.89 0.94 28.36
N LEU A 238 6.27 1.59 27.37
CA LEU A 238 5.86 2.99 27.47
C LEU A 238 4.67 3.17 28.42
N LEU A 239 3.74 2.21 28.43
CA LEU A 239 2.61 2.21 29.37
C LEU A 239 3.10 2.14 30.82
N ARG A 240 4.03 1.23 31.11
CA ARG A 240 4.61 1.11 32.46
C ARG A 240 5.33 2.38 32.89
N LYS A 241 6.04 3.05 31.98
CA LYS A 241 6.61 4.38 32.23
C LYS A 241 5.57 5.45 32.50
N ALA A 242 4.38 5.37 31.89
CA ALA A 242 3.28 6.26 32.21
C ALA A 242 2.68 5.96 33.59
N ILE A 243 2.54 4.69 33.95
CA ILE A 243 2.05 4.24 35.27
C ILE A 243 3.02 4.66 36.38
N GLU A 244 4.33 4.57 36.16
CA GLU A 244 5.36 5.04 37.11
C GLU A 244 5.24 6.54 37.46
N ARG A 245 4.58 7.33 36.62
CA ARG A 245 4.34 8.77 36.85
C ARG A 245 3.10 9.04 37.70
N VAL A 246 2.30 8.01 38.00
CA VAL A 246 1.10 8.16 38.83
C VAL A 246 1.52 8.58 40.24
N PRO A 247 1.01 9.71 40.77
CA PRO A 247 1.35 10.15 42.11
C PRO A 247 0.99 9.10 43.18
N LYS A 248 1.82 8.98 44.21
CA LYS A 248 1.55 8.06 45.31
C LYS A 248 0.19 8.36 45.95
N GLY A 249 -0.67 7.34 46.03
CA GLY A 249 -2.02 7.45 46.58
C GLY A 249 -3.10 7.88 45.59
N ASN A 250 -2.73 8.14 44.33
CA ASN A 250 -3.69 8.32 43.24
C ASN A 250 -4.03 6.97 42.60
N ASP A 251 -5.25 6.85 42.10
CA ASP A 251 -5.66 5.77 41.17
C ASP A 251 -5.23 6.17 39.73
N TYR A 252 -5.33 5.23 38.80
CA TYR A 252 -5.18 5.52 37.38
C TYR A 252 -6.15 4.69 36.54
N ILE A 253 -6.44 5.16 35.33
CA ILE A 253 -7.15 4.39 34.32
C ILE A 253 -6.40 4.40 33.00
N ILE A 254 -6.49 3.29 32.28
CA ILE A 254 -5.96 3.12 30.93
C ILE A 254 -7.14 3.13 29.97
N ILE A 255 -7.19 4.06 29.02
CA ILE A 255 -8.29 4.15 28.06
C ILE A 255 -7.77 3.80 26.66
N ASP A 256 -8.39 2.80 26.03
CA ASP A 256 -8.32 2.59 24.58
C ASP A 256 -9.71 2.78 23.98
N ARG A 257 -9.85 3.80 23.13
CA ARG A 257 -11.12 4.17 22.48
C ARG A 257 -11.37 3.42 21.18
N CYS A 258 -10.42 2.59 20.75
CA CYS A 258 -10.41 1.86 19.49
C CYS A 258 -9.65 0.52 19.62
N ALA A 259 -9.93 -0.23 20.68
CA ALA A 259 -9.22 -1.46 21.06
C ALA A 259 -9.32 -2.58 20.00
N GLY A 260 -10.26 -2.48 19.06
CA GLY A 260 -10.58 -3.55 18.11
C GLY A 260 -10.95 -4.82 18.87
N THR A 261 -10.14 -5.87 18.73
CA THR A 261 -10.32 -7.13 19.47
C THR A 261 -9.46 -7.24 20.73
N GLY A 262 -8.73 -6.19 21.13
CA GLY A 262 -7.98 -6.12 22.39
C GLY A 262 -6.54 -6.64 22.30
N ASN A 263 -5.83 -6.37 21.20
CA ASN A 263 -4.48 -6.90 21.01
C ASN A 263 -3.40 -6.16 21.79
N LEU A 264 -3.55 -4.85 22.02
CA LEU A 264 -2.64 -4.07 22.85
C LEU A 264 -2.74 -4.50 24.32
N GLU A 265 -3.94 -4.83 24.76
CA GLU A 265 -4.28 -5.14 26.15
C GLU A 265 -3.95 -6.58 26.50
N ALA A 266 -4.02 -7.51 25.54
CA ALA A 266 -3.82 -8.94 25.78
C ALA A 266 -2.41 -9.32 26.30
N ILE A 267 -1.46 -8.38 26.34
CA ILE A 267 -0.10 -8.58 26.88
C ILE A 267 0.09 -7.93 28.26
N LEU A 268 -0.94 -7.27 28.79
CA LEU A 268 -0.92 -6.60 30.08
C LEU A 268 -1.14 -7.61 31.21
N THR A 269 -0.66 -7.25 32.39
CA THR A 269 -0.90 -8.00 33.64
C THR A 269 -2.34 -7.85 34.11
N ASP A 270 -2.81 -8.74 34.98
CA ASP A 270 -4.16 -8.66 35.53
C ASP A 270 -4.41 -7.36 36.32
N GLU A 271 -3.37 -6.82 36.98
CA GLU A 271 -3.45 -5.51 37.63
C GLU A 271 -3.66 -4.41 36.60
N GLU A 272 -2.77 -4.28 35.61
CA GLU A 272 -2.88 -3.30 34.53
C GLU A 272 -4.24 -3.40 33.82
N LEU A 273 -4.72 -4.62 33.52
CA LEU A 273 -6.03 -4.86 32.90
C LEU A 273 -7.19 -4.34 33.76
N SER A 274 -7.15 -4.53 35.08
CA SER A 274 -8.20 -4.04 35.99
C SER A 274 -8.38 -2.51 36.01
N HIS A 275 -7.41 -1.78 35.44
CA HIS A 275 -7.47 -0.33 35.21
C HIS A 275 -7.91 0.06 33.78
N CYS A 276 -8.10 -0.90 32.87
CA CYS A 276 -8.47 -0.66 31.48
C CYS A 276 -9.97 -0.36 31.28
N ILE A 277 -10.26 0.71 30.54
CA ILE A 277 -11.55 1.04 29.96
C ILE A 277 -11.41 0.95 28.44
N LEU A 278 -12.10 -0.01 27.83
CA LEU A 278 -11.93 -0.31 26.40
C LEU A 278 -13.18 0.03 25.60
N SER A 279 -13.00 0.37 24.33
CA SER A 279 -14.11 0.48 23.39
C SER A 279 -13.69 0.12 21.97
N THR A 280 -14.63 -0.41 21.20
CA THR A 280 -14.51 -0.56 19.75
C THR A 280 -15.85 -0.25 19.10
N TYR A 281 -15.79 0.36 17.91
CA TYR A 281 -16.99 0.83 17.22
C TYR A 281 -17.68 -0.27 16.40
N GLU A 282 -16.95 -1.30 15.97
CA GLU A 282 -17.48 -2.40 15.15
C GLU A 282 -18.04 -3.52 16.03
N TYR A 283 -19.25 -3.98 15.74
CA TYR A 283 -20.00 -4.87 16.64
C TYR A 283 -19.38 -6.27 16.75
N TYR A 284 -18.93 -6.88 15.65
CA TYR A 284 -18.33 -8.21 15.72
C TYR A 284 -16.96 -8.19 16.42
N GLU A 285 -16.22 -7.09 16.32
CA GLU A 285 -15.03 -6.84 17.13
C GLU A 285 -15.37 -6.68 18.61
N TYR A 286 -16.43 -5.95 18.96
CA TYR A 286 -16.91 -5.80 20.34
C TYR A 286 -17.24 -7.15 20.96
N LYS A 287 -17.93 -8.05 20.24
CA LYS A 287 -18.24 -9.40 20.73
C LYS A 287 -16.98 -10.20 21.05
N VAL A 288 -15.99 -10.18 20.15
CA VAL A 288 -14.70 -10.85 20.38
C VAL A 288 -13.92 -10.19 21.53
N LEU A 289 -13.95 -8.86 21.64
CA LEU A 289 -13.30 -8.13 22.73
C LEU A 289 -13.89 -8.52 24.08
N CYS A 290 -15.23 -8.57 24.18
CA CYS A 290 -15.94 -8.99 25.38
C CYS A 290 -15.59 -10.43 25.77
N GLU A 291 -15.62 -11.36 24.83
CA GLU A 291 -15.25 -12.77 25.07
C GLU A 291 -13.82 -12.91 25.59
N ARG A 292 -12.89 -12.06 25.14
CA ARG A 292 -11.48 -12.16 25.49
C ARG A 292 -11.11 -11.50 26.82
N LEU A 293 -11.74 -10.36 27.14
CA LEU A 293 -11.22 -9.43 28.16
C LEU A 293 -12.27 -8.89 29.13
N SER A 294 -13.59 -9.09 28.92
CA SER A 294 -14.62 -8.42 29.73
C SER A 294 -14.56 -8.73 31.22
N ASP A 295 -14.07 -9.93 31.59
CA ASP A 295 -13.92 -10.40 32.97
C ASP A 295 -12.65 -9.89 33.67
N LYS A 296 -11.72 -9.29 32.90
CA LYS A 296 -10.40 -8.85 33.39
C LYS A 296 -10.28 -7.34 33.45
N VAL A 297 -10.99 -6.64 32.58
CA VAL A 297 -10.91 -5.19 32.47
C VAL A 297 -11.92 -4.50 33.38
N ARG A 298 -11.71 -3.21 33.63
CA ARG A 298 -12.63 -2.43 34.46
C ARG A 298 -14.04 -2.42 33.86
N PHE A 299 -14.13 -2.10 32.57
CA PHE A 299 -15.30 -2.33 31.73
C PHE A 299 -14.99 -2.04 30.25
N ILE A 300 -15.81 -2.62 29.37
CA ILE A 300 -15.86 -2.28 27.95
C ILE A 300 -17.03 -1.30 27.75
N ILE A 301 -16.96 -0.39 26.77
CA ILE A 301 -18.07 0.51 26.43
C ILE A 301 -18.81 -0.04 25.19
N PRO A 302 -20.13 -0.33 25.29
CA PRO A 302 -20.95 -0.35 26.52
C PRO A 302 -20.64 -1.58 27.40
N PRO A 303 -20.85 -1.52 28.74
CA PRO A 303 -20.47 -2.60 29.66
C PRO A 303 -21.24 -3.90 29.48
N ILE A 304 -22.48 -3.79 29.01
CA ILE A 304 -23.35 -4.93 28.74
C ILE A 304 -23.96 -4.76 27.36
N GLU A 305 -24.21 -5.90 26.72
CA GLU A 305 -25.00 -5.94 25.49
C GLU A 305 -26.48 -5.83 25.83
N THR A 306 -27.19 -4.98 25.10
CA THR A 306 -28.64 -4.76 25.16
C THR A 306 -29.23 -4.76 23.76
N ASP A 307 -30.56 -4.81 23.65
CA ASP A 307 -31.26 -4.77 22.36
C ASP A 307 -30.94 -3.50 21.52
N GLU A 308 -30.52 -2.42 22.18
CA GLU A 308 -30.12 -1.17 21.51
C GLU A 308 -28.63 -1.07 21.18
N THR A 309 -27.82 -2.05 21.58
CA THR A 309 -26.36 -1.99 21.42
C THR A 309 -25.96 -2.06 19.95
N TYR A 310 -26.67 -2.84 19.14
CA TYR A 310 -26.39 -3.02 17.72
C TYR A 310 -27.06 -1.94 16.86
N ASP A 311 -26.27 -1.28 16.03
CA ASP A 311 -26.73 -0.35 14.99
C ASP A 311 -26.01 -0.66 13.67
N LYS A 312 -26.64 -1.49 12.82
CA LYS A 312 -26.19 -1.79 11.45
C LYS A 312 -24.71 -2.22 11.35
N GLY A 313 -24.28 -3.11 12.25
CA GLY A 313 -22.90 -3.60 12.30
C GLY A 313 -21.99 -2.78 13.22
N PHE A 314 -22.48 -1.70 13.81
CA PHE A 314 -21.75 -0.88 14.76
C PHE A 314 -22.35 -0.97 16.16
N VAL A 315 -21.57 -0.50 17.13
CA VAL A 315 -21.96 -0.40 18.52
C VAL A 315 -22.45 1.02 18.81
N LYS A 316 -23.70 1.15 19.25
CA LYS A 316 -24.29 2.43 19.68
C LYS A 316 -23.47 2.99 20.86
N ASN A 317 -23.24 4.30 20.87
CA ASN A 317 -22.46 4.99 21.90
C ASN A 317 -20.98 4.57 22.05
N ALA A 318 -20.41 3.80 21.12
CA ALA A 318 -18.99 3.40 21.11
C ALA A 318 -18.13 4.16 20.07
N ASN A 319 -18.72 5.12 19.36
CA ASN A 319 -17.97 5.93 18.40
C ASN A 319 -17.13 6.99 19.12
N ALA A 320 -15.83 6.77 19.24
CA ALA A 320 -14.88 7.69 19.90
C ALA A 320 -14.91 9.16 19.43
N LEU A 321 -15.44 9.41 18.22
CA LEU A 321 -15.55 10.75 17.64
C LEU A 321 -16.92 11.41 17.82
N SER A 322 -17.90 10.70 18.40
CA SER A 322 -19.23 11.23 18.67
C SER A 322 -19.25 12.07 19.95
N LYS A 323 -20.26 12.94 20.04
CA LYS A 323 -20.52 13.73 21.25
C LYS A 323 -20.84 12.83 22.44
N ASP A 324 -21.67 11.82 22.23
CA ASP A 324 -22.14 10.91 23.29
C ASP A 324 -20.99 10.10 23.89
N TYR A 325 -19.99 9.72 23.09
CA TYR A 325 -18.81 9.04 23.61
C TYR A 325 -17.91 9.99 24.41
N VAL A 326 -17.63 11.19 23.88
CA VAL A 326 -16.79 12.19 24.57
C VAL A 326 -17.37 12.54 25.94
N TYR A 327 -18.69 12.65 26.05
CA TYR A 327 -19.38 12.96 27.31
C TYR A 327 -19.96 11.73 28.02
N ASN A 328 -19.49 10.53 27.69
CA ASN A 328 -19.97 9.29 28.32
C ASN A 328 -19.75 9.34 29.84
N GLU A 329 -20.83 9.17 30.61
CA GLU A 329 -20.81 9.35 32.07
C GLU A 329 -19.83 8.41 32.79
N LEU A 330 -19.67 7.18 32.30
CA LEU A 330 -18.78 6.18 32.88
C LEU A 330 -17.32 6.60 32.79
N ILE A 331 -16.92 7.19 31.65
CA ILE A 331 -15.57 7.72 31.45
C ILE A 331 -15.41 9.05 32.18
N GLN A 332 -16.40 9.93 32.08
CA GLN A 332 -16.38 11.27 32.68
C GLN A 332 -16.24 11.24 34.21
N LYS A 333 -16.71 10.19 34.89
CA LYS A 333 -16.49 9.99 36.32
C LYS A 333 -15.00 10.04 36.69
N TYR A 334 -14.15 9.39 35.90
CA TYR A 334 -12.69 9.35 36.13
C TYR A 334 -12.01 10.63 35.63
N ILE A 335 -12.45 11.16 34.48
CA ILE A 335 -11.98 12.45 33.94
C ILE A 335 -12.36 13.63 34.86
N LYS A 336 -13.26 13.48 35.81
CA LYS A 336 -13.56 14.55 36.80
C LYS A 336 -12.80 14.38 38.11
N ASP A 337 -12.18 13.23 38.35
CA ASP A 337 -11.44 12.95 39.58
C ASP A 337 -9.96 13.39 39.44
N ASN A 338 -9.54 14.36 40.24
CA ASN A 338 -8.17 14.87 40.25
C ASN A 338 -7.16 13.92 40.93
N LYS A 339 -7.65 12.92 41.68
CA LYS A 339 -6.84 11.84 42.26
C LYS A 339 -6.78 10.60 41.36
N CYS A 340 -7.31 10.69 40.15
CA CYS A 340 -7.17 9.65 39.13
C CYS A 340 -6.29 10.18 37.99
N THR A 341 -5.20 9.49 37.67
CA THR A 341 -4.36 9.79 36.49
C THR A 341 -4.95 9.13 35.25
N ILE A 342 -5.01 9.88 34.13
CA ILE A 342 -5.53 9.37 32.86
C ILE A 342 -4.37 8.97 31.95
N ILE A 343 -4.38 7.72 31.48
CA ILE A 343 -3.44 7.23 30.48
C ILE A 343 -4.27 6.77 29.27
N LEU A 344 -4.10 7.44 28.13
CA LEU A 344 -4.63 6.90 26.87
C LEU A 344 -3.56 6.00 26.24
N PHE A 345 -3.93 4.79 25.83
CA PHE A 345 -3.05 3.85 25.16
C PHE A 345 -3.80 3.22 23.99
N GLU A 346 -3.51 3.64 22.76
CA GLU A 346 -4.33 3.27 21.60
C GLU A 346 -3.55 3.26 20.29
N ASN A 347 -4.01 2.40 19.35
CA ASN A 347 -3.60 2.39 17.95
C ASN A 347 -4.77 2.86 17.06
N PRO A 348 -4.98 4.18 16.93
CA PRO A 348 -6.12 4.71 16.20
C PRO A 348 -6.07 4.37 14.70
N PRO A 349 -7.24 4.30 14.04
CA PRO A 349 -7.31 3.95 12.64
C PRO A 349 -6.67 4.99 11.71
N TYR A 350 -6.01 4.47 10.68
CA TYR A 350 -5.40 5.28 9.62
C TYR A 350 -6.33 5.35 8.41
N ALA A 351 -7.13 6.40 8.31
CA ALA A 351 -7.92 6.68 7.11
C ALA A 351 -7.62 8.08 6.57
N GLU A 352 -7.16 8.15 5.32
CA GLU A 352 -6.98 9.40 4.57
C GLU A 352 -8.03 9.51 3.46
N THR A 353 -9.02 10.36 3.68
CA THR A 353 -10.14 10.60 2.73
C THR A 353 -9.74 11.15 1.36
N THR A 354 -8.52 11.66 1.22
CA THR A 354 -7.98 12.26 -0.02
C THR A 354 -7.06 11.32 -0.78
N SER A 355 -6.88 10.07 -0.35
CA SER A 355 -6.07 9.11 -1.09
C SER A 355 -6.63 8.90 -2.51
N ILE A 356 -5.75 8.81 -3.50
CA ILE A 356 -6.11 8.73 -4.92
C ILE A 356 -6.86 7.43 -5.25
N GLU A 357 -6.66 6.38 -4.44
CA GLU A 357 -7.46 5.15 -4.51
C GLU A 357 -8.97 5.44 -4.30
N HIS A 358 -9.33 6.47 -3.51
CA HIS A 358 -10.72 6.92 -3.36
C HIS A 358 -11.25 7.64 -4.59
N GLN A 359 -10.40 8.34 -5.34
CA GLN A 359 -10.80 9.06 -6.55
C GLN A 359 -10.96 8.12 -7.76
N LYS A 360 -10.09 7.12 -7.89
CA LYS A 360 -10.13 6.15 -9.02
C LYS A 360 -11.38 5.26 -9.05
N LYS A 361 -12.07 5.05 -7.92
CA LYS A 361 -13.26 4.19 -7.82
C LYS A 361 -14.60 4.96 -7.79
N SER A 362 -14.62 6.26 -8.08
CA SER A 362 -15.86 7.08 -8.14
C SER A 362 -16.74 7.06 -6.87
N LYS A 363 -16.18 6.69 -5.70
CA LYS A 363 -16.89 6.57 -4.41
C LYS A 363 -16.41 7.59 -3.36
N SER A 364 -15.99 8.79 -3.79
CA SER A 364 -15.47 9.83 -2.88
C SER A 364 -16.49 10.39 -1.89
N LYS A 365 -17.80 10.21 -2.15
CA LYS A 365 -18.87 10.77 -1.29
C LYS A 365 -19.07 10.01 0.02
N THR A 366 -18.82 8.69 0.08
CA THR A 366 -19.06 7.88 1.29
C THR A 366 -17.90 7.89 2.29
N SER A 367 -16.66 8.15 1.87
CA SER A 367 -15.48 8.19 2.76
C SER A 367 -15.37 9.44 3.64
N SER A 368 -16.38 10.32 3.64
CA SER A 368 -16.39 11.61 4.34
C SER A 368 -17.30 11.67 5.57
N ILE A 369 -17.95 10.56 5.95
CA ILE A 369 -18.93 10.54 7.05
C ILE A 369 -18.27 10.97 8.38
N TRP A 370 -17.09 10.43 8.70
CA TRP A 370 -16.38 10.77 9.94
C TRP A 370 -15.96 12.25 10.00
N LYS A 371 -15.85 12.96 8.87
CA LYS A 371 -15.52 14.40 8.84
C LYS A 371 -16.63 15.30 9.38
N LYS A 372 -17.83 14.76 9.52
CA LYS A 372 -19.00 15.40 10.14
C LYS A 372 -19.20 14.94 11.60
N SER A 373 -18.24 14.18 12.15
CA SER A 373 -18.29 13.80 13.56
C SER A 373 -18.06 15.01 14.45
N PHE A 374 -18.62 14.95 15.66
CA PHE A 374 -18.51 16.01 16.65
C PHE A 374 -17.05 16.44 16.88
N VAL A 375 -16.16 15.48 17.13
CA VAL A 375 -14.74 15.75 17.38
C VAL A 375 -14.09 16.49 16.22
N VAL A 376 -14.40 16.13 14.96
CA VAL A 376 -13.78 16.78 13.80
C VAL A 376 -14.32 18.18 13.59
N GLU A 377 -15.61 18.40 13.83
CA GLU A 377 -16.21 19.74 13.76
C GLU A 377 -15.63 20.67 14.82
N GLU A 378 -15.43 20.19 16.05
CA GLU A 378 -14.77 20.95 17.11
C GLU A 378 -13.28 21.20 16.77
N MET A 379 -12.55 20.18 16.31
CA MET A 379 -11.16 20.31 15.88
C MET A 379 -10.98 21.38 14.81
N LYS A 380 -11.89 21.47 13.82
CA LYS A 380 -11.84 22.47 12.73
C LYS A 380 -11.97 23.92 13.21
N LYS A 381 -12.46 24.15 14.43
CA LYS A 381 -12.52 25.49 15.03
C LYS A 381 -11.11 25.99 15.37
N GLU A 382 -10.23 25.10 15.82
CA GLU A 382 -8.88 25.40 16.30
C GLU A 382 -7.77 25.07 15.28
N VAL A 383 -7.97 24.00 14.50
CA VAL A 383 -6.98 23.47 13.55
C VAL A 383 -7.43 23.72 12.11
N LYS A 384 -6.51 24.21 11.28
CA LYS A 384 -6.77 24.52 9.86
C LYS A 384 -5.93 23.68 8.92
N GLY A 385 -6.36 23.61 7.66
CA GLY A 385 -5.60 22.96 6.59
C GLY A 385 -5.63 21.43 6.63
N VAL A 386 -4.59 20.83 6.07
CA VAL A 386 -4.54 19.38 5.77
C VAL A 386 -4.59 18.48 7.00
N ALA A 387 -4.26 18.99 8.19
CA ALA A 387 -4.34 18.24 9.44
C ALA A 387 -5.78 17.76 9.76
N THR A 388 -6.80 18.49 9.29
CA THR A 388 -8.22 18.13 9.50
C THR A 388 -8.73 17.01 8.60
N ASN A 389 -7.90 16.54 7.65
CA ASN A 389 -8.27 15.48 6.70
C ASN A 389 -7.77 14.09 7.11
N ASP A 390 -7.12 13.97 8.27
CA ASP A 390 -6.56 12.74 8.81
C ASP A 390 -7.37 12.27 10.02
N LEU A 391 -7.85 11.02 9.98
CA LEU A 391 -8.63 10.44 11.06
C LEU A 391 -7.83 10.29 12.36
N GLY A 392 -6.56 9.88 12.28
CA GLY A 392 -5.70 9.73 13.44
C GLY A 392 -5.47 11.05 14.16
N ASN A 393 -5.47 12.17 13.44
CA ASN A 393 -5.37 13.50 14.06
C ASN A 393 -6.59 13.86 14.90
N ALA A 394 -7.79 13.39 14.54
CA ALA A 394 -8.98 13.63 15.34
C ALA A 394 -8.89 12.90 16.69
N PHE A 395 -8.36 11.67 16.70
CA PHE A 395 -8.05 10.92 17.93
C PHE A 395 -7.00 11.65 18.77
N ILE A 396 -5.89 12.07 18.15
CA ILE A 396 -4.80 12.74 18.86
C ILE A 396 -5.26 14.08 19.45
N TRP A 397 -5.94 14.92 18.67
CA TRP A 397 -6.43 16.21 19.16
C TRP A 397 -7.46 16.03 20.28
N SER A 398 -8.41 15.11 20.12
CA SER A 398 -9.43 14.87 21.15
C SER A 398 -8.87 14.31 22.46
N ALA A 399 -7.81 13.50 22.42
CA ALA A 399 -7.13 13.01 23.62
C ALA A 399 -6.67 14.17 24.51
N PHE A 400 -5.92 15.12 23.94
CA PHE A 400 -5.47 16.31 24.67
C PHE A 400 -6.59 17.30 24.98
N LYS A 401 -7.63 17.39 24.14
CA LYS A 401 -8.71 18.35 24.33
C LYS A 401 -9.68 17.96 25.44
N TYR A 402 -10.04 16.68 25.52
CA TYR A 402 -11.19 16.22 26.33
C TYR A 402 -10.82 15.24 27.45
N TYR A 403 -9.64 14.61 27.41
CA TYR A 403 -9.30 13.53 28.36
C TYR A 403 -8.13 13.89 29.27
N LEU A 404 -7.04 14.45 28.72
CA LEU A 404 -5.85 14.80 29.50
C LEU A 404 -6.01 16.17 30.17
N ARG A 405 -5.81 16.24 31.49
CA ARG A 405 -6.15 17.40 32.34
C ARG A 405 -4.97 17.92 33.13
N GLN A 406 -4.09 17.02 33.57
CA GLN A 406 -2.96 17.32 34.45
C GLN A 406 -1.66 16.77 33.87
N THR A 407 -0.52 17.28 34.35
CA THR A 407 0.80 16.96 33.78
C THR A 407 1.16 15.48 33.91
N THR A 408 0.64 14.78 34.92
CA THR A 408 0.84 13.33 35.10
C THR A 408 0.06 12.49 34.09
N ASP A 409 -0.99 13.05 33.48
CA ASP A 409 -1.73 12.37 32.43
C ASP A 409 -0.84 12.13 31.20
N SER A 410 -1.07 11.01 30.53
CA SER A 410 -0.20 10.49 29.49
C SER A 410 -0.99 10.04 28.27
N TYR A 411 -0.37 10.18 27.09
CA TYR A 411 -0.93 9.62 25.86
C TYR A 411 0.13 8.83 25.10
N ILE A 412 -0.15 7.54 24.92
CA ILE A 412 0.66 6.60 24.17
C ILE A 412 -0.12 6.26 22.91
N VAL A 413 0.41 6.73 21.76
CA VAL A 413 -0.31 6.64 20.49
C VAL A 413 0.57 6.11 19.38
N PHE A 414 0.04 5.17 18.62
CA PHE A 414 0.60 4.79 17.33
C PHE A 414 0.12 5.77 16.27
N SER A 415 1.06 6.40 15.54
CA SER A 415 0.72 7.27 14.41
C SER A 415 1.93 7.59 13.53
N PRO A 416 1.77 7.82 12.22
CA PRO A 416 2.79 8.48 11.42
C PRO A 416 3.17 9.84 12.02
N VAL A 417 4.47 10.14 12.12
CA VAL A 417 4.97 11.32 12.87
C VAL A 417 4.56 12.68 12.30
N LYS A 418 3.86 12.73 11.16
CA LYS A 418 3.45 13.96 10.46
C LYS A 418 2.61 14.92 11.30
N TYR A 419 1.81 14.41 12.24
CA TYR A 419 0.97 15.23 13.12
C TYR A 419 1.82 16.19 13.98
N TRP A 420 2.99 15.74 14.42
CA TRP A 420 3.94 16.55 15.16
C TRP A 420 4.96 17.23 14.24
N LYS A 421 5.46 16.51 13.24
CA LYS A 421 6.61 16.92 12.41
C LYS A 421 6.29 18.09 11.47
N VAL A 422 5.15 18.04 10.78
CA VAL A 422 4.78 19.01 9.71
C VAL A 422 3.51 19.77 10.06
N GLN A 423 2.56 19.11 10.71
CA GLN A 423 1.25 19.68 10.99
C GLN A 423 1.22 20.51 12.28
N HIS A 424 2.20 20.28 13.17
CA HIS A 424 2.31 20.94 14.47
C HIS A 424 1.00 20.88 15.28
N LEU A 425 0.30 19.74 15.19
CA LEU A 425 -1.01 19.53 15.80
C LEU A 425 -0.97 19.65 17.32
N ILE A 426 0.14 19.21 17.91
CA ILE A 426 0.38 19.26 19.35
C ILE A 426 1.75 19.89 19.64
N SER A 427 1.85 20.53 20.79
CA SER A 427 3.09 21.12 21.33
C SER A 427 3.36 20.55 22.72
N LYS A 428 3.41 19.23 22.83
CA LYS A 428 3.54 18.50 24.09
C LYS A 428 4.93 17.88 24.22
N LYS A 429 5.36 17.61 25.44
CA LYS A 429 6.67 16.99 25.72
C LYS A 429 6.62 15.50 25.40
N LEU A 430 7.59 15.03 24.61
CA LEU A 430 7.80 13.60 24.38
C LEU A 430 8.65 13.05 25.52
N LEU A 431 8.21 11.98 26.17
CA LEU A 431 9.01 11.31 27.19
C LEU A 431 9.88 10.21 26.59
N ASP A 432 9.29 9.36 25.75
CA ASP A 432 9.98 8.27 25.05
C ASP A 432 9.13 7.80 23.84
N GLY A 433 9.72 6.99 22.96
CA GLY A 433 9.01 6.40 21.84
C GLY A 433 9.82 5.41 21.01
N TYR A 434 9.11 4.61 20.21
CA TYR A 434 9.68 3.63 19.30
C TYR A 434 9.20 3.84 17.88
N ALA A 435 9.96 3.32 16.92
CA ALA A 435 9.58 3.22 15.52
C ALA A 435 9.43 1.75 15.12
N PHE A 436 8.33 1.42 14.44
CA PHE A 436 8.04 0.07 13.97
C PHE A 436 7.82 0.02 12.46
N ASN A 437 8.03 -1.16 11.88
CA ASN A 437 7.70 -1.40 10.48
C ASN A 437 6.20 -1.68 10.31
N ARG A 438 5.51 -0.81 9.59
CA ARG A 438 4.07 -0.90 9.32
C ARG A 438 3.66 -2.18 8.59
N LYS A 439 4.56 -2.86 7.84
CA LYS A 439 4.25 -4.09 7.08
C LYS A 439 3.54 -5.18 7.92
N HIS A 440 3.79 -5.20 9.22
CA HIS A 440 3.22 -6.21 10.13
C HIS A 440 1.80 -5.87 10.59
N PHE A 441 1.33 -4.64 10.40
CA PHE A 441 -0.03 -4.17 10.73
C PHE A 441 -1.01 -4.46 9.58
N HIS A 442 -0.94 -5.66 8.99
CA HIS A 442 -1.80 -6.06 7.87
C HIS A 442 -1.74 -5.21 6.60
N THR A 443 -0.63 -4.53 6.33
CA THR A 443 -0.45 -3.72 5.12
C THR A 443 0.71 -4.25 4.26
N SER A 444 0.59 -4.10 2.94
CA SER A 444 1.66 -4.38 1.99
C SER A 444 2.74 -3.28 1.95
N ILE A 445 2.53 -2.15 2.65
CA ILE A 445 3.42 -1.00 2.60
C ILE A 445 4.45 -1.08 3.73
N ASN A 446 5.72 -1.13 3.33
CA ASN A 446 6.86 -0.88 4.22
C ASN A 446 6.93 0.63 4.53
N ALA A 447 6.70 0.99 5.78
CA ALA A 447 6.72 2.38 6.24
C ALA A 447 6.97 2.45 7.75
N CYS A 448 7.42 3.61 8.22
CA CYS A 448 7.62 3.86 9.62
C CYS A 448 6.27 4.15 10.28
N ILE A 449 6.05 3.59 11.45
CA ILE A 449 4.98 4.01 12.35
C ILE A 449 5.62 4.29 13.71
N MET A 450 5.30 5.45 14.30
CA MET A 450 5.82 5.83 15.60
C MET A 450 4.81 5.43 16.66
N VAL A 451 5.28 4.84 17.77
CA VAL A 451 4.54 4.83 19.03
C VAL A 451 5.24 5.78 19.99
N ALA A 452 4.49 6.74 20.54
CA ALA A 452 5.07 7.83 21.31
C ALA A 452 4.32 8.04 22.62
N LEU A 453 5.07 8.16 23.72
CA LEU A 453 4.58 8.56 25.03
C LEU A 453 4.71 10.07 25.19
N TRP A 454 3.58 10.76 25.10
CA TRP A 454 3.45 12.19 25.34
C TRP A 454 2.93 12.45 26.74
N THR A 455 3.45 13.50 27.37
CA THR A 455 2.88 14.05 28.61
C THR A 455 1.89 15.16 28.27
N ASN A 456 1.03 15.53 29.22
CA ASN A 456 0.21 16.74 29.08
C ASN A 456 0.96 18.04 29.48
N GLU A 457 2.29 18.05 29.40
CA GLU A 457 3.10 19.26 29.60
C GLU A 457 3.37 19.92 28.23
N ASP A 458 3.15 21.24 28.14
CA ASP A 458 3.48 21.98 26.94
C ASP A 458 5.00 22.10 26.76
N CYS A 459 5.47 21.86 25.54
CA CYS A 459 6.86 21.99 25.15
C CYS A 459 6.97 22.56 23.74
N LEU A 460 7.10 23.88 23.66
CA LEU A 460 7.27 24.60 22.39
C LEU A 460 8.71 24.50 21.84
N THR A 461 9.68 24.22 22.72
CA THR A 461 11.11 24.17 22.39
C THR A 461 11.59 22.84 21.84
N GLN A 462 10.76 21.78 21.88
CA GLN A 462 11.12 20.49 21.30
C GLN A 462 11.03 20.54 19.77
N LEU A 463 12.19 20.61 19.11
CA LEU A 463 12.33 20.67 17.64
C LEU A 463 12.76 19.33 17.02
N SER A 464 13.30 18.41 17.83
CA SER A 464 13.75 17.10 17.39
C SER A 464 13.73 16.07 18.51
N PHE A 465 13.69 14.80 18.14
CA PHE A 465 13.90 13.65 19.03
C PHE A 465 14.39 12.43 18.23
N VAL A 466 14.80 11.39 18.96
CA VAL A 466 15.28 10.12 18.40
C VAL A 466 14.33 8.99 18.82
N LEU A 467 14.01 8.10 17.88
CA LEU A 467 13.22 6.89 18.13
C LEU A 467 14.09 5.65 17.96
N LYS A 468 14.01 4.70 18.90
CA LYS A 468 14.62 3.38 18.70
C LYS A 468 13.74 2.57 17.74
N ALA A 469 14.32 2.07 16.66
CA ALA A 469 13.61 1.32 15.64
C ALA A 469 13.68 -0.18 15.87
N TYR A 470 12.53 -0.85 15.74
CA TYR A 470 12.42 -2.30 15.80
C TYR A 470 11.64 -2.85 14.59
N ASP A 471 12.12 -3.95 14.02
CA ASP A 471 11.39 -4.73 13.01
C ASP A 471 11.16 -6.15 13.52
N ILE A 472 10.15 -6.83 13.01
CA ILE A 472 9.93 -8.26 13.27
C ILE A 472 10.58 -9.06 12.14
N LYS A 473 11.50 -9.96 12.51
CA LYS A 473 12.15 -10.94 11.61
C LYS A 473 12.05 -12.31 12.26
N ASP A 474 11.60 -13.31 11.50
CA ASP A 474 11.47 -14.70 11.98
C ASP A 474 10.70 -14.82 13.31
N ASN A 475 9.64 -14.02 13.46
CA ASN A 475 8.82 -13.89 14.68
C ASN A 475 9.59 -13.43 15.94
N GLU A 476 10.70 -12.72 15.75
CA GLU A 476 11.45 -12.08 16.83
C GLU A 476 11.59 -10.56 16.59
N LEU A 477 11.68 -9.81 17.67
CA LEU A 477 11.83 -8.35 17.63
C LEU A 477 13.32 -7.99 17.54
N VAL A 478 13.72 -7.31 16.46
CA VAL A 478 15.11 -6.95 16.20
C VAL A 478 15.28 -5.44 16.26
N CYS A 479 16.17 -4.97 17.13
CA CYS A 479 16.60 -3.56 17.16
C CYS A 479 17.39 -3.25 15.89
N CYS A 480 16.96 -2.25 15.14
CA CYS A 480 17.48 -1.95 13.81
C CYS A 480 18.37 -0.70 13.79
N ASP A 481 17.91 0.40 14.39
CA ASP A 481 18.59 1.70 14.30
C ASP A 481 18.03 2.72 15.31
N ASN A 482 18.67 3.88 15.40
CA ASN A 482 18.14 5.08 16.05
C ASN A 482 17.73 6.10 14.98
N LEU A 483 16.44 6.43 14.92
CA LEU A 483 15.88 7.26 13.87
C LEU A 483 15.66 8.69 14.35
N ASP A 484 16.35 9.63 13.72
CA ASP A 484 16.14 11.06 13.93
C ASP A 484 14.78 11.52 13.37
N VAL A 485 14.09 12.34 14.16
CA VAL A 485 12.88 13.06 13.75
C VAL A 485 13.07 14.54 14.06
N LYS A 486 12.93 15.39 13.03
CA LYS A 486 13.05 16.85 13.13
C LYS A 486 11.82 17.55 12.58
N LYS A 487 11.31 18.57 13.28
CA LYS A 487 10.20 19.41 12.80
C LYS A 487 10.53 20.12 11.48
N ILE A 488 9.49 20.37 10.69
CA ILE A 488 9.53 21.08 9.42
C ILE A 488 8.72 22.37 9.55
N PHE A 489 9.31 23.51 9.22
CA PHE A 489 8.68 24.82 9.38
C PHE A 489 8.25 25.44 8.05
N THR A 490 8.95 25.11 6.97
CA THR A 490 8.76 25.73 5.66
C THR A 490 8.44 24.72 4.57
N LYS A 491 7.54 25.12 3.67
CA LYS A 491 7.05 24.30 2.54
C LYS A 491 7.71 24.76 1.24
N TYR A 492 7.89 23.83 0.30
CA TYR A 492 8.39 24.14 -1.04
C TYR A 492 7.60 25.24 -1.76
N SER A 493 6.27 25.20 -1.69
CA SER A 493 5.39 26.20 -2.32
C SER A 493 5.59 27.62 -1.81
N ASN A 494 6.13 27.77 -0.60
CA ASN A 494 6.35 29.07 0.01
C ASN A 494 7.69 29.66 -0.41
N ILE A 495 8.71 28.81 -0.58
CA ILE A 495 10.09 29.25 -0.75
C ILE A 495 10.58 29.11 -2.20
N TYR A 496 10.33 27.96 -2.83
CA TYR A 496 11.00 27.63 -4.08
C TYR A 496 10.15 27.88 -5.34
N TYR A 497 8.82 27.82 -5.24
CA TYR A 497 7.93 28.00 -6.38
C TYR A 497 8.09 29.39 -6.99
N ASP A 498 8.32 29.46 -8.30
CA ASP A 498 8.38 30.72 -9.03
C ASP A 498 6.94 31.27 -9.21
N LYS A 499 6.69 32.45 -8.63
CA LYS A 499 5.39 33.14 -8.67
C LYS A 499 5.40 34.38 -9.56
N ARG A 500 6.50 34.63 -10.29
CA ARG A 500 6.61 35.77 -11.21
C ARG A 500 5.59 35.62 -12.33
N LYS A 501 4.96 36.74 -12.70
CA LYS A 501 4.21 36.91 -13.95
C LYS A 501 5.08 37.72 -14.89
N LEU A 502 5.31 37.22 -16.10
CA LEU A 502 6.05 37.98 -17.12
C LEU A 502 5.04 38.67 -18.04
N THR A 503 5.42 39.83 -18.57
CA THR A 503 4.55 40.65 -19.43
C THR A 503 4.33 40.03 -20.82
N THR A 504 5.22 39.13 -21.23
CA THR A 504 5.20 38.43 -22.52
C THR A 504 4.33 37.17 -22.53
N GLU A 505 3.82 36.75 -21.37
CA GLU A 505 3.04 35.52 -21.25
C GLU A 505 1.66 35.69 -21.88
N THR A 506 1.29 34.72 -22.72
CA THR A 506 -0.04 34.67 -23.35
C THR A 506 -0.82 33.47 -22.85
N GLU A 507 -2.16 33.57 -22.83
CA GLU A 507 -3.05 32.44 -22.49
C GLU A 507 -3.33 31.52 -23.71
N THR A 508 -2.38 31.43 -24.64
CA THR A 508 -2.49 30.64 -25.88
C THR A 508 -1.93 29.22 -25.74
N GLY A 509 -1.42 28.86 -24.56
CA GLY A 509 -0.79 27.56 -24.31
C GLY A 509 -1.78 26.40 -24.22
N ILE A 510 -1.27 25.25 -23.77
CA ILE A 510 -2.06 24.06 -23.45
C ILE A 510 -1.91 23.68 -21.98
N LEU A 511 -2.79 22.79 -21.52
CA LEU A 511 -2.61 22.08 -20.25
C LEU A 511 -2.43 20.60 -20.52
N VAL A 512 -1.60 19.95 -19.72
CA VAL A 512 -1.24 18.54 -19.88
C VAL A 512 -1.70 17.67 -18.70
N GLY A 513 -1.88 16.39 -19.00
CA GLY A 513 -2.10 15.33 -18.04
C GLY A 513 -0.81 14.92 -17.32
N LEU A 514 -0.94 13.96 -16.40
CA LEU A 514 0.20 13.38 -15.68
C LEU A 514 1.20 12.68 -16.62
N ASN A 515 0.78 12.25 -17.80
CA ASN A 515 1.61 11.56 -18.80
C ASN A 515 2.37 12.51 -19.75
N GLY A 516 2.30 13.82 -19.52
CA GLY A 516 2.96 14.82 -20.35
C GLY A 516 2.24 15.16 -21.66
N LEU A 517 1.13 14.50 -22.00
CA LEU A 517 0.32 14.80 -23.18
C LEU A 517 -0.81 15.77 -22.85
N GLU A 518 -1.38 16.42 -23.86
CA GLU A 518 -2.48 17.36 -23.69
C GLU A 518 -3.66 16.75 -22.92
N ALA A 519 -4.18 17.51 -21.95
CA ALA A 519 -5.24 17.05 -21.08
C ALA A 519 -6.57 16.96 -21.84
N PRO A 520 -7.29 15.82 -21.76
CA PRO A 520 -8.53 15.63 -22.49
C PRO A 520 -9.61 16.63 -22.05
N ASN A 521 -10.56 16.92 -22.93
CA ASN A 521 -11.58 17.94 -22.67
C ASN A 521 -12.55 17.59 -21.53
N ASN A 522 -12.60 16.33 -21.11
CA ASN A 522 -13.45 15.85 -20.02
C ASN A 522 -12.85 16.04 -18.61
N VAL A 523 -11.60 16.52 -18.47
CA VAL A 523 -11.02 16.82 -17.15
C VAL A 523 -11.19 18.28 -16.78
N LYS A 524 -11.46 18.54 -15.49
CA LYS A 524 -11.58 19.90 -14.96
C LYS A 524 -10.23 20.62 -15.01
N LYS A 525 -10.10 21.61 -15.90
CA LYS A 525 -8.93 22.49 -16.06
C LYS A 525 -9.01 23.63 -15.02
N SER A 526 -8.04 23.70 -14.11
CA SER A 526 -8.00 24.67 -12.99
C SER A 526 -6.84 25.66 -13.08
N LEU A 527 -5.86 25.41 -13.96
CA LEU A 527 -4.71 26.28 -14.21
C LEU A 527 -4.93 27.09 -15.50
N LYS A 528 -4.36 28.30 -15.58
CA LYS A 528 -4.31 29.06 -16.84
C LYS A 528 -3.26 28.46 -17.79
N PRO A 529 -3.59 28.24 -19.08
CA PRO A 529 -2.66 27.69 -20.06
C PRO A 529 -1.69 28.76 -20.57
N LEU A 530 -0.64 29.05 -19.80
CA LEU A 530 0.36 30.04 -20.20
C LEU A 530 1.32 29.48 -21.24
N TYR A 531 1.69 30.34 -22.19
CA TYR A 531 2.76 30.12 -23.14
C TYR A 531 3.66 31.36 -23.24
N ASP A 532 4.97 31.11 -23.27
CA ASP A 532 6.03 32.11 -23.40
C ASP A 532 7.33 31.39 -23.80
N GLU A 533 8.20 32.03 -24.57
CA GLU A 533 9.47 31.43 -24.99
C GLU A 533 10.43 31.14 -23.82
N ASN A 534 10.27 31.80 -22.67
CA ASN A 534 11.03 31.56 -21.46
C ASN A 534 10.45 30.41 -20.62
N ILE A 535 9.22 29.96 -20.89
CA ILE A 535 8.64 28.80 -20.20
C ILE A 535 9.12 27.52 -20.88
N ILE A 536 9.79 26.66 -20.11
CA ILE A 536 10.33 25.38 -20.61
C ILE A 536 9.63 24.15 -20.04
N GLY A 537 8.70 24.37 -19.12
CA GLY A 537 7.97 23.30 -18.48
C GLY A 537 7.16 23.74 -17.27
N TYR A 538 6.72 22.76 -16.50
CA TYR A 538 5.94 22.92 -15.30
C TYR A 538 6.37 21.86 -14.28
N LEU A 539 6.69 22.30 -13.06
CA LEU A 539 7.16 21.44 -11.99
C LEU A 539 6.12 21.39 -10.87
N VAL A 540 5.73 20.18 -10.49
CA VAL A 540 4.86 19.91 -9.34
C VAL A 540 5.65 19.10 -8.31
N ALA A 541 5.59 19.51 -7.05
CA ALA A 541 6.04 18.73 -5.91
C ALA A 541 5.20 19.07 -4.68
N ASP A 542 3.97 18.59 -4.70
CA ASP A 542 2.96 18.89 -3.68
C ASP A 542 3.12 18.01 -2.44
N SER A 543 2.62 18.50 -1.30
CA SER A 543 2.68 17.91 0.04
C SER A 543 4.10 17.72 0.59
N SER A 544 4.22 17.61 1.91
CA SER A 544 5.50 17.26 2.56
C SER A 544 5.76 15.75 2.56
N GLY A 545 4.72 14.92 2.47
CA GLY A 545 4.82 13.47 2.47
C GLY A 545 5.23 12.87 1.12
N PHE A 546 5.26 11.54 1.08
CA PHE A 546 5.54 10.71 -0.11
C PHE A 546 4.38 9.74 -0.39
N ASP A 547 3.17 10.16 -0.06
CA ASP A 547 1.97 9.41 -0.39
C ASP A 547 1.68 9.60 -1.88
N ASN A 548 1.67 8.50 -2.64
CA ASN A 548 1.50 8.50 -4.09
C ASN A 548 2.47 9.45 -4.83
N PRO A 549 3.80 9.29 -4.68
CA PRO A 549 4.80 10.27 -5.13
C PRO A 549 4.72 10.59 -6.61
N ASP A 550 4.36 9.61 -7.45
CA ASP A 550 4.22 9.78 -8.91
C ASP A 550 2.98 10.62 -9.31
N ASN A 551 1.99 10.77 -8.43
CA ASN A 551 0.80 11.59 -8.69
C ASN A 551 0.92 13.01 -8.13
N VAL A 552 1.71 13.20 -7.07
CA VAL A 552 1.90 14.48 -6.37
C VAL A 552 3.20 15.17 -6.75
N SER A 553 4.01 14.57 -7.62
CA SER A 553 5.15 15.23 -8.25
C SER A 553 5.24 14.90 -9.73
N SER A 554 5.58 15.90 -10.53
CA SER A 554 5.69 15.77 -11.98
C SER A 554 6.62 16.84 -12.54
N LEU A 555 7.34 16.51 -13.60
CA LEU A 555 8.05 17.45 -14.46
C LEU A 555 7.44 17.31 -15.86
N LEU A 556 6.80 18.38 -16.35
CA LEU A 556 5.89 18.36 -17.49
C LEU A 556 6.24 19.47 -18.48
N ILE A 557 5.95 19.27 -19.76
CA ILE A 557 6.29 20.25 -20.81
C ILE A 557 5.43 21.53 -20.77
N ALA A 558 4.23 21.44 -20.19
CA ALA A 558 3.31 22.55 -20.04
C ALA A 558 2.54 22.46 -18.71
N GLY A 559 1.70 23.44 -18.42
CA GLY A 559 0.94 23.53 -17.18
C GLY A 559 0.10 22.28 -16.91
N ARG A 560 0.17 21.71 -15.70
CA ARG A 560 -0.68 20.56 -15.32
C ARG A 560 -2.14 21.00 -15.23
N TYR A 561 -3.07 20.22 -15.76
CA TYR A 561 -4.50 20.60 -15.83
C TYR A 561 -5.12 20.98 -14.48
N ASN A 562 -4.70 20.38 -13.37
CA ASN A 562 -5.18 20.69 -12.03
C ASN A 562 -4.25 21.62 -11.22
N GLY A 563 -3.14 22.10 -11.80
CA GLY A 563 -2.23 23.05 -11.16
C GLY A 563 -1.29 22.40 -10.12
N HIS A 564 -1.24 22.99 -8.91
CA HIS A 564 -0.41 22.59 -7.75
C HIS A 564 1.12 22.72 -7.91
N GLY A 565 1.59 23.27 -9.03
CA GLY A 565 3.00 23.54 -9.31
C GLY A 565 3.27 24.98 -9.71
N PHE A 566 4.34 25.17 -10.46
CA PHE A 566 4.75 26.45 -11.04
C PHE A 566 5.41 26.23 -12.40
N PHE A 567 5.35 27.26 -13.25
CA PHE A 567 6.02 27.25 -14.55
C PHE A 567 7.54 27.33 -14.34
N LEU A 568 8.25 26.46 -15.03
CA LEU A 568 9.71 26.37 -15.01
C LEU A 568 10.25 27.30 -16.11
N ARG A 569 11.25 28.13 -15.78
CA ARG A 569 11.75 29.17 -16.68
C ARG A 569 13.23 29.04 -16.99
N LYS A 570 13.66 29.43 -18.20
CA LYS A 570 15.05 29.27 -18.67
C LYS A 570 16.07 29.90 -17.72
N ASP A 571 15.74 31.06 -17.15
CA ASP A 571 16.65 31.86 -16.33
C ASP A 571 16.93 31.27 -14.93
N ASN A 572 16.06 30.41 -14.40
CA ASN A 572 16.20 29.89 -13.03
C ASN A 572 15.87 28.41 -12.85
N TYR A 573 15.64 27.64 -13.92
CA TYR A 573 15.19 26.25 -13.77
C TYR A 573 16.14 25.37 -12.94
N LEU A 574 17.46 25.56 -13.06
CA LEU A 574 18.47 24.78 -12.34
C LEU A 574 18.26 24.79 -10.82
N GLU A 575 17.97 25.96 -10.23
CA GLU A 575 17.75 26.07 -8.78
C GLU A 575 16.43 25.43 -8.32
N LYS A 576 15.53 25.07 -9.25
CA LYS A 576 14.23 24.47 -8.97
C LYS A 576 14.24 22.94 -9.06
N LEU A 577 15.11 22.37 -9.88
CA LEU A 577 15.21 20.93 -10.10
C LEU A 577 15.48 20.08 -8.84
N PRO A 578 16.20 20.55 -7.79
CA PRO A 578 16.35 19.78 -6.56
C PRO A 578 15.02 19.37 -5.91
N ILE A 579 13.94 20.13 -6.13
CA ILE A 579 12.60 19.82 -5.65
C ILE A 579 12.03 18.55 -6.31
N PHE A 580 12.23 18.40 -7.62
CA PHE A 580 11.82 17.21 -8.35
C PHE A 580 12.70 16.02 -7.93
N ALA A 581 14.01 16.23 -7.78
CA ALA A 581 14.89 15.17 -7.28
C ALA A 581 14.51 14.69 -5.88
N ALA A 582 14.11 15.59 -4.98
CA ALA A 582 13.64 15.23 -3.65
C ALA A 582 12.38 14.36 -3.68
N SER A 583 11.46 14.59 -4.61
CA SER A 583 10.21 13.83 -4.70
C SER A 583 10.42 12.34 -5.06
N ARG A 584 11.58 11.99 -5.64
CA ARG A 584 11.93 10.61 -6.03
C ARG A 584 12.47 9.77 -4.87
N TYR A 585 12.68 10.33 -3.68
CA TYR A 585 13.42 9.67 -2.60
C TYR A 585 12.87 8.28 -2.23
N ILE A 586 11.58 8.19 -1.87
CA ILE A 586 10.94 6.93 -1.46
C ILE A 586 10.77 5.93 -2.62
N ARG A 587 10.89 6.38 -3.88
CA ARG A 587 10.93 5.45 -5.03
C ARG A 587 12.24 4.67 -5.05
N TYR A 588 13.35 5.34 -4.74
CA TYR A 588 14.68 4.75 -4.81
C TYR A 588 15.17 4.18 -3.48
N ASN A 589 14.69 4.71 -2.36
CA ASN A 589 14.91 4.18 -1.03
C ASN A 589 13.60 3.58 -0.48
N THR A 590 13.49 2.25 -0.52
CA THR A 590 12.31 1.50 -0.06
C THR A 590 12.44 1.03 1.39
N SER A 591 13.44 1.52 2.13
CA SER A 591 13.56 1.20 3.56
C SER A 591 12.32 1.69 4.31
N TRP A 592 11.78 0.82 5.18
CA TRP A 592 10.63 1.15 5.99
C TRP A 592 10.92 2.30 6.97
N THR A 593 12.18 2.49 7.37
CA THR A 593 12.62 3.58 8.27
C THR A 593 12.46 4.97 7.66
N GLU A 594 12.33 5.07 6.34
CA GLU A 594 12.34 6.34 5.62
C GLU A 594 10.93 6.85 5.35
N ARG A 595 10.08 5.99 4.78
CA ARG A 595 8.72 6.36 4.40
C ARG A 595 7.93 6.76 5.64
N THR A 596 7.21 7.89 5.54
CA THR A 596 6.47 8.59 6.63
C THR A 596 7.33 9.30 7.69
N ARG A 597 8.62 8.97 7.83
CA ARG A 597 9.55 9.68 8.72
C ARG A 597 10.21 10.86 8.02
N VAL A 598 10.83 10.60 6.87
CA VAL A 598 11.48 11.60 6.02
C VAL A 598 10.42 12.28 5.16
N MET A 599 10.49 13.61 5.12
CA MET A 599 9.53 14.45 4.40
C MET A 599 10.25 15.58 3.67
N LYS A 600 9.55 16.17 2.70
CA LYS A 600 10.00 17.34 1.94
C LYS A 600 9.93 18.60 2.80
N SER A 601 11.02 19.36 2.86
CA SER A 601 11.18 20.58 3.66
C SER A 601 11.94 21.67 2.91
N ALA A 602 11.65 22.95 3.18
CA ALA A 602 12.45 24.06 2.65
C ALA A 602 13.34 24.73 3.73
N ASP A 603 13.50 24.10 4.89
CA ASP A 603 14.11 24.74 6.07
C ASP A 603 15.59 25.08 5.87
N GLY A 604 16.28 24.39 4.96
CA GLY A 604 17.68 24.65 4.60
C GLY A 604 17.88 25.64 3.45
N SER A 605 16.81 26.30 2.99
CA SER A 605 16.82 27.16 1.79
C SER A 605 17.86 28.27 1.81
N GLU A 606 18.07 28.95 2.94
CA GLU A 606 19.08 29.99 3.06
C GLU A 606 20.50 29.44 2.77
N ARG A 607 20.82 28.27 3.32
CA ARG A 607 22.10 27.59 3.07
C ARG A 607 22.21 27.12 1.62
N PHE A 608 21.11 26.66 1.05
CA PHE A 608 21.04 26.26 -0.36
C PHE A 608 21.34 27.42 -1.30
N PHE A 609 20.64 28.56 -1.17
CA PHE A 609 20.84 29.71 -2.04
C PHE A 609 22.26 30.29 -1.94
N LYS A 610 22.84 30.32 -0.74
CA LYS A 610 24.26 30.68 -0.55
C LYS A 610 25.20 29.70 -1.26
N HIS A 611 24.90 28.40 -1.22
CA HIS A 611 25.74 27.37 -1.83
C HIS A 611 25.74 27.42 -3.36
N ILE A 612 24.56 27.55 -3.98
CA ILE A 612 24.45 27.53 -5.45
C ILE A 612 25.07 28.75 -6.13
N ALA A 613 25.34 29.83 -5.38
CA ALA A 613 26.13 30.96 -5.86
C ALA A 613 27.63 30.61 -6.05
N THR A 614 28.12 29.52 -5.44
CA THR A 614 29.52 29.07 -5.55
C THR A 614 29.75 28.18 -6.76
N SER A 615 30.99 28.08 -7.23
CA SER A 615 31.35 27.15 -8.32
C SER A 615 31.04 25.69 -7.99
N LYS A 616 31.17 25.30 -6.72
CA LYS A 616 30.81 23.95 -6.27
C LYS A 616 29.31 23.72 -6.34
N GLY A 617 28.50 24.67 -5.87
CA GLY A 617 27.05 24.56 -5.94
C GLY A 617 26.52 24.53 -7.36
N LYS A 618 27.14 25.29 -8.29
CA LYS A 618 26.82 25.17 -9.73
C LYS A 618 27.07 23.75 -10.25
N GLN A 619 28.18 23.11 -9.89
CA GLN A 619 28.45 21.72 -10.27
C GLN A 619 27.44 20.74 -9.67
N ASP A 620 27.07 20.92 -8.40
CA ASP A 620 26.03 20.09 -7.77
C ASP A 620 24.67 20.23 -8.48
N LEU A 621 24.30 21.44 -8.94
CA LEU A 621 23.09 21.65 -9.74
C LEU A 621 23.18 20.96 -11.10
N LEU A 622 24.34 20.95 -11.77
CA LEU A 622 24.52 20.22 -13.04
C LEU A 622 24.45 18.70 -12.85
N LYS A 623 24.92 18.18 -11.71
CA LYS A 623 24.74 16.77 -11.35
C LYS A 623 23.26 16.41 -11.17
N ILE A 624 22.50 17.28 -10.49
CA ILE A 624 21.05 17.16 -10.33
C ILE A 624 20.35 17.27 -11.68
N LEU A 625 20.81 18.16 -12.56
CA LEU A 625 20.30 18.30 -13.92
C LEU A 625 20.43 17.00 -14.70
N LEU A 626 21.62 16.39 -14.71
CA LEU A 626 21.86 15.10 -15.37
C LEU A 626 20.90 14.02 -14.83
N PHE A 627 20.73 13.95 -13.51
CA PHE A 627 19.77 13.04 -12.90
C PHE A 627 18.33 13.30 -13.39
N CYS A 628 17.84 14.54 -13.30
CA CYS A 628 16.47 14.90 -13.69
C CYS A 628 16.20 14.62 -15.18
N THR A 629 17.21 14.80 -16.03
CA THR A 629 17.12 14.51 -17.46
C THR A 629 16.98 13.01 -17.75
N LEU A 630 17.72 12.17 -17.03
CA LEU A 630 17.71 10.72 -17.22
C LEU A 630 16.63 10.01 -16.39
N GLU A 631 15.98 10.71 -15.45
CA GLU A 631 14.94 10.17 -14.59
C GLU A 631 13.72 9.74 -15.41
N SER A 632 13.33 8.48 -15.27
CA SER A 632 12.22 7.90 -16.06
C SER A 632 10.82 8.40 -15.71
N GLN A 633 10.68 9.32 -14.76
CA GLN A 633 9.45 10.07 -14.45
C GLN A 633 9.55 11.55 -14.83
N ASN A 634 10.59 11.96 -15.55
CA ASN A 634 10.58 13.22 -16.27
C ASN A 634 9.61 13.09 -17.46
N HIS A 635 8.37 13.52 -17.27
CA HIS A 635 7.28 13.40 -18.25
C HIS A 635 7.27 14.54 -19.26
N MET A 636 8.39 15.25 -19.44
CA MET A 636 8.52 16.19 -20.54
C MET A 636 8.69 15.44 -21.86
N ARG A 637 7.96 15.89 -22.87
CA ARG A 637 7.84 15.24 -24.18
C ARG A 637 7.76 16.32 -25.24
N SER A 638 8.30 16.02 -26.41
CA SER A 638 8.08 16.87 -27.59
C SER A 638 6.82 16.48 -28.33
N PHE A 639 5.95 17.44 -28.63
CA PHE A 639 4.78 17.23 -29.50
C PHE A 639 4.21 18.56 -30.01
N ILE A 640 3.34 18.48 -31.02
CA ILE A 640 2.55 19.62 -31.52
C ILE A 640 1.21 19.65 -30.77
N GLY A 641 0.94 20.72 -30.03
CA GLY A 641 -0.29 20.89 -29.27
C GLY A 641 -1.51 21.16 -30.18
N SER A 642 -2.71 21.02 -29.62
CA SER A 642 -3.96 21.36 -30.34
C SER A 642 -4.05 22.82 -30.80
N ASN A 643 -3.24 23.69 -30.20
CA ASN A 643 -3.06 25.09 -30.57
C ASN A 643 -2.08 25.31 -31.74
N GLY A 644 -1.53 24.25 -32.34
CA GLY A 644 -0.57 24.33 -33.44
C GLY A 644 0.86 24.72 -33.02
N ILE A 645 1.12 24.88 -31.72
CA ILE A 645 2.45 25.22 -31.20
C ILE A 645 3.27 23.93 -31.04
N PHE A 646 4.53 23.96 -31.49
CA PHE A 646 5.48 22.90 -31.21
C PHE A 646 6.10 23.08 -29.81
N TYR A 647 5.81 22.14 -28.92
CA TYR A 647 6.40 22.10 -27.60
C TYR A 647 7.66 21.24 -27.65
N LYS A 648 8.84 21.86 -27.71
CA LYS A 648 10.14 21.17 -27.71
C LYS A 648 10.56 20.79 -26.29
N ASN A 649 10.92 19.53 -26.06
CA ASN A 649 11.47 19.10 -24.78
C ASN A 649 12.89 19.64 -24.55
N GLU A 650 13.00 20.71 -23.75
CA GLU A 650 14.29 21.33 -23.43
C GLU A 650 15.10 20.60 -22.34
N ILE A 651 14.48 19.68 -21.57
CA ILE A 651 15.17 18.87 -20.54
C ILE A 651 15.34 17.45 -21.04
N CYS A 652 16.07 17.33 -22.13
CA CYS A 652 16.59 16.08 -22.66
C CYS A 652 17.98 16.29 -23.31
N LEU A 653 18.68 15.19 -23.56
CA LEU A 653 20.01 15.18 -24.18
C LEU A 653 19.94 14.90 -25.69
N ASP A 654 18.75 14.83 -26.29
CA ASP A 654 18.59 14.64 -27.74
C ASP A 654 18.79 15.98 -28.45
N THR A 655 19.82 16.07 -29.29
CA THR A 655 20.17 17.28 -30.06
C THR A 655 19.80 17.19 -31.54
N THR A 656 18.95 16.21 -31.92
CA THR A 656 18.54 15.99 -33.32
C THR A 656 17.93 17.24 -33.95
N ASN A 657 17.19 18.03 -33.17
CA ASN A 657 16.55 19.28 -33.61
C ASN A 657 17.23 20.52 -33.00
N GLY A 658 18.57 20.51 -33.00
CA GLY A 658 19.42 21.53 -32.40
C GLY A 658 19.64 21.33 -30.90
N GLU A 659 20.58 22.09 -30.34
CA GLU A 659 20.89 22.03 -28.92
C GLU A 659 19.64 22.27 -28.06
N THR A 660 19.53 21.51 -26.98
CA THR A 660 18.60 21.76 -25.88
C THR A 660 19.29 22.57 -24.80
N ILE A 661 18.54 23.26 -23.97
CA ILE A 661 19.09 23.96 -22.78
C ILE A 661 19.98 23.03 -21.96
N VAL A 662 19.52 21.78 -21.77
CA VAL A 662 20.28 20.80 -20.99
C VAL A 662 21.57 20.38 -21.66
N SER A 663 21.59 20.18 -22.98
CA SER A 663 22.82 19.86 -23.70
C SER A 663 23.85 20.99 -23.59
N MET A 664 23.41 22.26 -23.63
CA MET A 664 24.27 23.42 -23.46
C MET A 664 24.81 23.52 -22.03
N ASP A 665 23.95 23.39 -21.02
CA ASP A 665 24.37 23.56 -19.62
C ASP A 665 25.25 22.41 -19.13
N LEU A 666 24.98 21.17 -19.57
CA LEU A 666 25.79 20.01 -19.19
C LEU A 666 27.19 20.00 -19.81
N ASN A 667 27.47 20.81 -20.84
CA ASN A 667 28.84 21.04 -21.30
C ASN A 667 29.73 21.64 -20.19
N ASN A 668 29.12 22.31 -19.20
CA ASN A 668 29.82 22.87 -18.06
C ASN A 668 29.99 21.88 -16.89
N LEU A 669 29.45 20.65 -16.99
CA LEU A 669 29.58 19.63 -15.95
C LEU A 669 31.00 19.04 -15.98
N LYS A 670 31.65 18.99 -14.82
CA LYS A 670 32.91 18.26 -14.65
C LYS A 670 32.60 16.76 -14.53
N VAL A 671 32.56 16.10 -15.68
CA VAL A 671 32.20 14.68 -15.82
C VAL A 671 33.25 13.77 -15.18
N ASN A 672 32.80 12.86 -14.32
CA ASN A 672 33.55 11.68 -13.86
C ASN A 672 33.11 10.41 -14.60
N ASP A 673 33.73 9.27 -14.29
CA ASP A 673 33.45 7.99 -14.96
C ASP A 673 31.99 7.53 -14.84
N THR A 674 31.33 7.84 -13.72
CA THR A 674 29.91 7.49 -13.52
C THR A 674 29.01 8.33 -14.41
N GLU A 675 29.22 9.65 -14.44
CA GLU A 675 28.48 10.56 -15.31
C GLU A 675 28.73 10.26 -16.80
N LYS A 676 29.98 9.94 -17.16
CA LYS A 676 30.35 9.52 -18.51
C LYS A 676 29.59 8.26 -18.92
N THR A 677 29.56 7.25 -18.06
CA THR A 677 28.83 5.99 -18.31
C THR A 677 27.34 6.24 -18.55
N LEU A 678 26.73 7.13 -17.77
CA LEU A 678 25.32 7.51 -17.94
C LEU A 678 25.06 8.19 -19.29
N ILE A 679 25.93 9.13 -19.68
CA ILE A 679 25.84 9.86 -20.95
C ILE A 679 26.06 8.92 -22.14
N ASP A 680 27.07 8.05 -22.08
CA ASP A 680 27.36 7.07 -23.13
C ASP A 680 26.19 6.08 -23.32
N LEU A 681 25.58 5.63 -22.23
CA LEU A 681 24.40 4.76 -22.28
C LEU A 681 23.17 5.50 -22.84
N TRP A 682 22.97 6.77 -22.47
CA TRP A 682 21.95 7.61 -23.10
C TRP A 682 22.15 7.71 -24.62
N ASN A 683 23.37 8.00 -25.08
CA ASN A 683 23.69 8.10 -26.51
C ASN A 683 23.37 6.81 -27.26
N LYS A 684 23.68 5.65 -26.64
CA LYS A 684 23.35 4.33 -27.16
C LYS A 684 21.83 4.10 -27.23
N ILE A 685 21.09 4.52 -26.21
CA ILE A 685 19.62 4.45 -26.18
C ILE A 685 19.02 5.32 -27.30
N LEU A 686 19.48 6.56 -27.43
CA LEU A 686 18.99 7.47 -28.48
C LEU A 686 19.31 6.93 -29.88
N TYR A 687 20.50 6.38 -30.09
CA TYR A 687 20.86 5.74 -31.35
C TYR A 687 19.89 4.60 -31.70
N LYS A 688 19.58 3.72 -30.74
CA LYS A 688 18.62 2.63 -30.94
C LYS A 688 17.18 3.12 -31.11
N ALA A 689 16.80 4.17 -30.40
CA ALA A 689 15.49 4.80 -30.52
C ALA A 689 15.26 5.33 -31.94
N LYS A 690 16.29 5.92 -32.57
CA LYS A 690 16.24 6.37 -33.97
C LYS A 690 16.03 5.25 -34.99
N LEU A 691 16.30 3.99 -34.61
CA LEU A 691 16.12 2.83 -35.46
C LEU A 691 14.72 2.20 -35.32
N THR A 692 13.86 2.68 -34.41
CA THR A 692 12.51 2.15 -34.28
C THR A 692 11.62 2.63 -35.42
N SER A 693 10.66 1.80 -35.82
CA SER A 693 9.76 2.07 -36.96
C SER A 693 8.89 3.31 -36.77
N ASN A 694 8.62 3.69 -35.53
CA ASN A 694 7.75 4.79 -35.15
C ASN A 694 8.51 6.05 -34.68
N TYR A 695 9.83 6.10 -34.88
CA TYR A 695 10.62 7.28 -34.59
C TYR A 695 10.22 8.45 -35.52
N ASN A 696 9.87 9.59 -34.93
CA ASN A 696 9.65 10.85 -35.66
C ASN A 696 10.84 11.80 -35.47
N ALA A 697 11.58 12.08 -36.56
CA ALA A 697 12.76 12.95 -36.54
C ALA A 697 12.46 14.42 -36.21
N GLU A 698 11.22 14.89 -36.35
CA GLU A 698 10.80 16.25 -35.99
C GLU A 698 10.70 16.44 -34.46
N LEU A 699 10.67 15.35 -33.69
CA LEU A 699 10.54 15.38 -32.23
C LEU A 699 11.91 15.29 -31.55
N THR A 700 12.00 15.89 -30.35
CA THR A 700 13.18 15.81 -29.48
C THR A 700 12.86 14.91 -28.28
N TYR A 701 13.47 13.74 -28.19
CA TYR A 701 13.03 12.70 -27.25
C TYR A 701 13.75 12.77 -25.90
N GLY A 702 12.99 12.58 -24.82
CA GLY A 702 13.53 12.24 -23.49
C GLY A 702 13.31 10.76 -23.16
N ILE A 703 13.94 10.24 -22.09
CA ILE A 703 13.81 8.82 -21.68
C ILE A 703 12.35 8.38 -21.53
N TYR A 704 11.50 9.21 -20.91
CA TYR A 704 10.11 8.86 -20.72
C TYR A 704 9.36 8.70 -22.05
N GLN A 705 9.56 9.63 -22.99
CA GLN A 705 8.94 9.55 -24.31
C GLN A 705 9.43 8.33 -25.10
N ILE A 706 10.73 8.03 -25.06
CA ILE A 706 11.28 6.79 -25.68
C ILE A 706 10.62 5.56 -25.08
N LYS A 707 10.45 5.51 -23.76
CA LYS A 707 9.82 4.37 -23.07
C LYS A 707 8.35 4.19 -23.43
N ASP A 708 7.63 5.29 -23.59
CA ASP A 708 6.17 5.29 -23.81
C ASP A 708 5.81 5.11 -25.28
N GLU A 709 6.49 5.82 -26.19
CA GLU A 709 6.22 5.78 -27.63
C GLU A 709 7.04 4.70 -28.35
N LEU A 710 8.35 4.63 -28.14
CA LEU A 710 9.25 3.88 -29.04
C LEU A 710 9.58 2.47 -28.55
N ASN A 711 9.63 2.24 -27.23
CA ASN A 711 9.90 0.94 -26.62
C ASN A 711 8.64 0.05 -26.60
N THR A 712 8.11 -0.22 -27.79
CA THR A 712 6.87 -0.96 -27.99
C THR A 712 7.01 -2.43 -27.60
N HIS A 713 5.88 -3.02 -27.23
CA HIS A 713 5.80 -4.42 -26.84
C HIS A 713 4.42 -4.98 -27.18
N HIS A 714 4.37 -6.29 -27.37
CA HIS A 714 3.15 -7.04 -27.55
C HIS A 714 3.06 -8.16 -26.52
N LYS A 715 1.86 -8.71 -26.34
CA LYS A 715 1.68 -9.95 -25.58
C LYS A 715 1.87 -11.12 -26.52
N ASN A 716 2.76 -12.04 -26.19
CA ASN A 716 2.83 -13.31 -26.90
C ASN A 716 1.61 -14.18 -26.56
N GLU A 717 1.51 -15.36 -27.18
CA GLU A 717 0.46 -16.35 -26.89
C GLU A 717 0.41 -16.80 -25.42
N LEU A 718 1.40 -16.41 -24.61
CA LEU A 718 1.54 -16.74 -23.19
C LEU A 718 1.05 -15.60 -22.27
N GLY A 719 0.59 -14.49 -22.83
CA GLY A 719 0.29 -13.27 -22.08
C GLY A 719 1.54 -12.58 -21.52
N GLU A 720 2.74 -13.01 -21.90
CA GLU A 720 4.01 -12.40 -21.50
C GLU A 720 4.31 -11.20 -22.38
N THR A 721 4.91 -10.17 -21.78
CA THR A 721 5.33 -8.99 -22.52
C THR A 721 6.61 -9.29 -23.30
N VAL A 722 6.51 -9.26 -24.63
CA VAL A 722 7.65 -9.35 -25.56
C VAL A 722 7.89 -7.97 -26.16
N TYR A 723 9.09 -7.44 -25.97
CA TYR A 723 9.48 -6.14 -26.52
C TYR A 723 9.91 -6.27 -27.98
N ASP A 724 9.43 -5.37 -28.83
CA ASP A 724 9.78 -5.36 -30.26
C ASP A 724 11.25 -4.97 -30.46
N TYR A 725 11.81 -4.22 -29.50
CA TYR A 725 13.21 -3.79 -29.47
C TYR A 725 13.91 -4.25 -28.17
N PRO A 726 14.22 -5.54 -27.99
CA PRO A 726 14.77 -6.07 -26.73
C PRO A 726 16.07 -5.38 -26.28
N MET A 727 16.93 -5.02 -27.24
CA MET A 727 18.19 -4.32 -26.98
C MET A 727 18.00 -2.87 -26.53
N LEU A 728 16.94 -2.19 -26.97
CA LEU A 728 16.57 -0.86 -26.48
C LEU A 728 16.01 -0.96 -25.06
N ASN A 729 15.08 -1.90 -24.85
CA ASN A 729 14.49 -2.17 -23.54
C ASN A 729 15.55 -2.54 -22.49
N GLY A 730 16.53 -3.37 -22.86
CA GLY A 730 17.64 -3.77 -21.98
C GLY A 730 18.53 -2.60 -21.57
N ASP A 731 18.88 -1.71 -22.50
CA ASP A 731 19.67 -0.52 -22.20
C ASP A 731 18.87 0.48 -21.32
N ILE A 732 17.58 0.69 -21.58
CA ILE A 732 16.69 1.52 -20.74
C ILE A 732 16.61 0.97 -19.30
N SER A 733 16.47 -0.34 -19.16
CA SER A 733 16.42 -1.02 -17.85
C SER A 733 17.75 -0.86 -17.10
N THR A 734 18.86 -0.95 -17.83
CA THR A 734 20.21 -0.72 -17.31
C THR A 734 20.38 0.74 -16.86
N LEU A 735 19.97 1.70 -17.68
CA LEU A 735 20.02 3.12 -17.34
C LEU A 735 19.21 3.43 -16.09
N THR A 736 18.00 2.89 -15.98
CA THR A 736 17.13 3.07 -14.80
C THR A 736 17.84 2.59 -13.52
N SER A 737 18.58 1.49 -13.60
CA SER A 737 19.35 0.95 -12.47
C SER A 737 20.55 1.84 -12.12
N LEU A 738 21.30 2.32 -13.11
CA LEU A 738 22.44 3.21 -12.90
C LEU A 738 22.02 4.59 -12.37
N VAL A 739 20.93 5.16 -12.90
CA VAL A 739 20.34 6.43 -12.43
C VAL A 739 19.91 6.31 -10.97
N LYS A 740 19.32 5.19 -10.55
CA LYS A 740 19.02 4.93 -9.14
C LYS A 740 20.28 4.94 -8.28
N CYS A 741 21.35 4.26 -8.71
CA CYS A 741 22.62 4.25 -7.97
C CYS A 741 23.24 5.64 -7.87
N TYR A 742 23.26 6.39 -8.98
CA TYR A 742 23.73 7.76 -9.04
C TYR A 742 22.93 8.68 -8.13
N TYR A 743 21.59 8.58 -8.15
CA TYR A 743 20.70 9.33 -7.27
C TYR A 743 21.04 9.11 -5.79
N LEU A 744 21.12 7.85 -5.35
CA LEU A 744 21.35 7.52 -3.95
C LEU A 744 22.74 7.95 -3.47
N LYS A 745 23.76 7.91 -4.33
CA LYS A 745 25.16 8.23 -3.97
C LYS A 745 25.49 9.71 -4.11
N GLU A 746 25.10 10.35 -5.20
CA GLU A 746 25.52 11.71 -5.55
C GLU A 746 24.46 12.76 -5.20
N ILE A 747 23.17 12.43 -5.31
CA ILE A 747 22.08 13.42 -5.19
C ILE A 747 21.48 13.45 -3.78
N VAL A 748 21.19 12.30 -3.19
CA VAL A 748 20.57 12.21 -1.86
C VAL A 748 21.36 12.93 -0.77
N PRO A 749 22.72 12.83 -0.69
CA PRO A 749 23.48 13.58 0.31
C PRO A 749 23.29 15.10 0.20
N PHE A 750 23.20 15.64 -1.02
CA PHE A 750 22.89 17.05 -1.26
C PHE A 750 21.50 17.41 -0.71
N LEU A 751 20.50 16.57 -1.01
CA LEU A 751 19.11 16.81 -0.60
C LEU A 751 18.95 16.84 0.92
N PHE A 752 19.64 15.98 1.67
CA PHE A 752 19.64 16.03 3.14
C PHE A 752 20.44 17.21 3.69
N LYS A 753 21.63 17.50 3.13
CA LYS A 753 22.50 18.60 3.59
C LYS A 753 21.78 19.96 3.54
N TYR A 754 21.03 20.20 2.48
CA TYR A 754 20.25 21.43 2.29
C TYR A 754 18.79 21.28 2.71
N GLU A 755 18.45 20.22 3.45
CA GLU A 755 17.14 19.95 4.03
C GLU A 755 15.98 19.99 3.02
N PHE A 756 16.23 19.66 1.75
CA PHE A 756 15.14 19.29 0.84
C PHE A 756 14.42 18.05 1.36
N LEU A 757 15.18 17.13 1.96
CA LEU A 757 14.70 15.98 2.73
C LEU A 757 15.05 16.17 4.20
N LYS A 758 14.09 15.95 5.11
CA LYS A 758 14.26 16.16 6.54
C LYS A 758 13.46 15.19 7.39
#